data_AF-B8BY82-F1
#
_entry.id   AF-B8BY82-F1
#
_cell.length_a   1.000
_cell.length_b   1.000
_cell.length_c   1.000
_cell.angle_alpha   90.00
_cell.angle_beta   90.00
_cell.angle_gamma   90.00
#
_symmetry.space_group_name_H-M   'P 1'
#
loop_
_entity.id
_entity.type
_entity.pdbx_description
1 polymer ?
#
loop_
_entity_poly.entity_id
_entity_poly.type
_entity_poly.pdbx_seq_one_letter_code
_entity_poly.pdbx_strand_id
1 'polypeptide(L)'
;MVPLSYKCPLQCGTSLHTEDEISQHQKTCSNRRISCCQGTASCQKELKQWLDTNENKLTLCRHNSSAVYGAIREDNIDLIQYFLVKLKHQLLSAFSNETSLGDSLLTFAASLGRTAIVKAILDKMDDIVHDNNSSIALSDLTDHETSRGKIALVEAVKNNHTASVTLLLSAGANPSRPSRTHNKSALDWARVLRNESLVDTISKHIELEQYVFDLFKAISIADAPTIHALIDGGVPYKRNKDSTFHEARETMLQKVELAKQSVVELSAAVQEEVTARDDLKNAMRIRLQQIESMQLRQQVIVSTRQSRITQALAKVRLALTPNSTLHATNMVDPSLEMCLIAKSLCTLFRISIINGDETHNNNNSGYWQKLKGLLKDKASFYHRLRHYHFDPVQVDLAANVRLEGVAGTCSEWVQYTLGDITSDVGGDGYEPRENVLGSVLVTSISYWLGTIFNSSTGHEEERELIMQESSERDVFERNKIDLEVLVSRCAILRRELDDVNSSIDTNYRFIADIERKMKISRVMNFVTSDGHTALSWASASGNNDVTKLLLKNGARTAIGDDCIGWSASIIQVSFRHYIWKSAFKRKSLVATRSSRERAYELKTRDLTVSLRRTSLSRLVKRRVASIRLPLAEALINGHFDLIHIIGAKSDISLFQAINVSSLFKRPSGMIPRHLPKECLSEDNTLTSSIMPCLRLQHEQDVDSCAFVSSYKSVVDLTGEHLRRRKQALDAKIAARQQTLYNRHRRANASELKAAILRGDFTAMVQASEAGHLSLDYEDYDSGITPLLCAAARDDSARHHQLYQNNQAVSAVAYLLDRISPSRPNVNLENSKGHTALTFASVNGRLDAIKDLLSRGAEINRQTVMTGQTALILYQR
;
A
#
# COMPACT_ATOMS: atom_id res chain seq x y z
N MET A 1 25.03 -51.04 -12.70
CA MET A 1 25.89 -49.92 -13.10
C MET A 1 26.48 -49.30 -11.84
N VAL A 2 27.81 -49.26 -11.74
CA VAL A 2 28.54 -48.59 -10.64
C VAL A 2 28.17 -47.11 -10.70
N PRO A 3 27.77 -46.45 -9.59
CA PRO A 3 27.53 -45.01 -9.64
C PRO A 3 28.86 -44.35 -10.03
N LEU A 4 28.88 -43.65 -11.17
CA LEU A 4 30.02 -42.86 -11.63
C LEU A 4 30.36 -41.85 -10.51
N SER A 5 31.37 -42.16 -9.70
CA SER A 5 31.95 -41.21 -8.78
C SER A 5 32.83 -40.28 -9.59
N TYR A 6 32.43 -39.02 -9.73
CA TYR A 6 33.25 -37.99 -10.31
C TYR A 6 34.42 -37.70 -9.35
N LYS A 7 35.65 -37.74 -9.86
CA LYS A 7 36.80 -37.28 -9.10
C LYS A 7 36.84 -35.76 -9.12
N CYS A 8 37.26 -35.14 -8.01
CA CYS A 8 37.48 -33.71 -8.00
C CYS A 8 38.41 -33.28 -9.16
N PRO A 9 38.00 -32.31 -10.01
CA PRO A 9 38.80 -31.85 -11.14
C PRO A 9 40.10 -31.13 -10.72
N LEU A 10 40.20 -30.70 -9.46
CA LEU A 10 41.42 -30.16 -8.85
C LEU A 10 42.27 -31.25 -8.16
N GLN A 11 41.95 -32.53 -8.38
CA GLN A 11 42.70 -33.71 -7.94
C GLN A 11 43.02 -33.76 -6.43
N CYS A 12 42.12 -33.26 -5.57
CA CYS A 12 42.31 -33.32 -4.12
C CYS A 12 42.04 -34.70 -3.48
N GLY A 13 41.63 -35.69 -4.28
CA GLY A 13 41.31 -37.04 -3.81
C GLY A 13 39.88 -37.23 -3.30
N THR A 14 39.03 -36.19 -3.30
CA THR A 14 37.63 -36.30 -2.87
C THR A 14 36.77 -36.89 -3.99
N SER A 15 36.02 -37.96 -3.68
CA SER A 15 35.04 -38.58 -4.58
C SER A 15 33.68 -37.89 -4.44
N LEU A 16 33.12 -37.44 -5.56
CA LEU A 16 31.86 -36.69 -5.65
C LEU A 16 30.86 -37.50 -6.48
N HIS A 17 29.57 -37.35 -6.21
CA HIS A 17 28.53 -38.21 -6.76
C HIS A 17 27.55 -37.47 -7.70
N THR A 18 27.57 -36.14 -7.70
CA THR A 18 26.73 -35.30 -8.58
C THR A 18 27.52 -34.12 -9.15
N GLU A 19 27.11 -33.57 -10.30
CA GLU A 19 27.73 -32.37 -10.89
C GLU A 19 27.57 -31.11 -10.00
N ASP A 20 26.46 -31.03 -9.25
CA ASP A 20 26.23 -29.96 -8.27
C ASP A 20 27.25 -30.02 -7.11
N GLU A 21 27.60 -31.24 -6.65
CA GLU A 21 28.66 -31.45 -5.66
C GLU A 21 30.04 -31.05 -6.20
N ILE A 22 30.32 -31.24 -7.49
CA ILE A 22 31.58 -30.77 -8.13
C ILE A 22 31.68 -29.26 -8.03
N SER A 23 30.62 -28.56 -8.40
CA SER A 23 30.58 -27.10 -8.38
C SER A 23 30.72 -26.53 -6.96
N GLN A 24 30.09 -27.15 -5.96
CA GLN A 24 30.20 -26.74 -4.56
C GLN A 24 31.55 -27.12 -3.94
N HIS A 25 32.06 -28.31 -4.24
CA HIS A 25 33.36 -28.77 -3.74
C HIS A 25 34.51 -27.95 -4.34
N GLN A 26 34.47 -27.60 -5.63
CA GLN A 26 35.45 -26.72 -6.26
C GLN A 26 35.59 -25.36 -5.57
N LYS A 27 34.53 -24.86 -4.92
CA LYS A 27 34.59 -23.61 -4.15
C LYS A 27 35.45 -23.72 -2.90
N THR A 28 35.45 -24.87 -2.23
CA THR A 28 36.13 -25.09 -0.93
C THR A 28 37.28 -26.11 -1.00
N CYS A 29 37.63 -26.57 -2.21
CA CYS A 29 38.64 -27.60 -2.42
C CYS A 29 40.01 -27.22 -1.85
N SER A 30 40.67 -28.17 -1.19
CA SER A 30 41.99 -27.98 -0.58
C SER A 30 43.10 -27.61 -1.57
N ASN A 31 42.96 -28.06 -2.83
CA ASN A 31 43.89 -27.75 -3.92
C ASN A 31 43.45 -26.52 -4.73
N ARG A 32 42.35 -25.83 -4.35
CA ARG A 32 41.96 -24.57 -4.96
C ARG A 32 43.06 -23.55 -4.70
N ARG A 33 43.48 -22.85 -5.76
CA ARG A 33 44.45 -21.77 -5.65
C ARG A 33 43.77 -20.44 -5.35
N ILE A 34 44.22 -19.77 -4.31
CA ILE A 34 43.77 -18.43 -3.92
C ILE A 34 44.99 -17.52 -3.77
N SER A 35 44.85 -16.28 -4.21
CA SER A 35 45.88 -15.24 -4.05
C SER A 35 45.58 -14.34 -2.85
N CYS A 36 46.56 -13.53 -2.46
CA CYS A 36 46.40 -12.52 -1.41
C CYS A 36 45.55 -11.30 -1.84
N CYS A 37 45.38 -10.32 -0.94
CA CYS A 37 44.62 -9.08 -1.15
C CYS A 37 44.98 -8.33 -2.45
N GLN A 38 46.25 -8.38 -2.85
CA GLN A 38 46.78 -7.64 -4.01
C GLN A 38 46.72 -8.43 -5.32
N GLY A 39 46.33 -9.71 -5.27
CA GLY A 39 46.09 -10.50 -6.48
C GLY A 39 47.32 -10.97 -7.26
N THR A 40 48.53 -10.83 -6.72
CA THR A 40 49.75 -11.17 -7.45
C THR A 40 49.90 -12.68 -7.64
N ALA A 41 50.39 -13.09 -8.81
CA ALA A 41 50.68 -14.51 -9.13
C ALA A 41 51.70 -15.12 -8.15
N SER A 42 52.63 -14.31 -7.62
CA SER A 42 53.62 -14.71 -6.62
C SER A 42 53.03 -15.14 -5.27
N CYS A 43 51.81 -14.71 -4.95
CA CYS A 43 51.11 -15.03 -3.72
C CYS A 43 50.01 -16.07 -3.92
N GLN A 44 49.91 -16.68 -5.10
CA GLN A 44 48.90 -17.69 -5.39
C GLN A 44 49.34 -19.04 -4.81
N LYS A 45 48.67 -19.47 -3.74
CA LYS A 45 48.93 -20.75 -3.07
C LYS A 45 47.66 -21.59 -3.02
N GLU A 46 47.83 -22.90 -2.85
CA GLU A 46 46.71 -23.81 -2.62
C GLU A 46 46.08 -23.56 -1.24
N LEU A 47 44.79 -23.78 -1.09
CA LEU A 47 44.05 -23.53 0.16
C LEU A 47 44.68 -24.25 1.36
N LYS A 48 45.19 -25.47 1.16
CA LYS A 48 45.92 -26.24 2.19
C LYS A 48 47.23 -25.60 2.66
N GLN A 49 47.89 -24.81 1.80
CA GLN A 49 49.14 -24.12 2.13
C GLN A 49 48.90 -22.80 2.89
N TRP A 50 47.67 -22.31 2.86
CA TRP A 50 47.26 -21.12 3.60
C TRP A 50 46.90 -21.42 5.06
N LEU A 51 46.66 -22.69 5.39
CA LEU A 51 46.33 -23.15 6.73
C LEU A 51 47.47 -23.99 7.28
N ASP A 52 48.06 -23.57 8.39
CA ASP A 52 48.99 -24.42 9.12
C ASP A 52 48.21 -25.56 9.78
N THR A 53 48.56 -26.81 9.46
CA THR A 53 47.83 -28.01 9.88
C THR A 53 47.91 -28.26 11.39
N ASN A 54 48.89 -27.68 12.08
CA ASN A 54 49.15 -27.96 13.49
C ASN A 54 48.53 -26.93 14.43
N GLU A 55 48.42 -25.66 14.02
CA GLU A 55 47.98 -24.55 14.90
C GLU A 55 46.63 -23.92 14.49
N ASN A 56 45.98 -24.36 13.40
CA ASN A 56 44.82 -23.67 12.79
C ASN A 56 45.09 -22.17 12.53
N LYS A 57 46.35 -21.83 12.25
CA LYS A 57 46.82 -20.48 12.01
C LYS A 57 46.84 -20.18 10.51
N LEU A 58 46.41 -18.98 10.14
CA LEU A 58 46.52 -18.52 8.75
C LEU A 58 47.95 -18.10 8.47
N THR A 59 48.53 -18.63 7.39
CA THR A 59 49.82 -18.14 6.90
C THR A 59 49.62 -16.78 6.23
N LEU A 60 50.52 -15.85 6.52
CA LEU A 60 50.52 -14.52 5.93
C LEU A 60 51.51 -14.48 4.76
N CYS A 61 51.15 -13.80 3.67
CA CYS A 61 52.09 -13.54 2.58
C CYS A 61 52.99 -12.33 2.90
N ARG A 62 53.92 -12.00 1.98
CA ARG A 62 54.81 -10.83 2.10
C ARG A 62 54.07 -9.48 2.21
N HIS A 63 52.81 -9.41 1.78
CA HIS A 63 51.94 -8.23 1.91
C HIS A 63 51.15 -8.20 3.23
N ASN A 64 51.53 -9.04 4.20
CA ASN A 64 50.79 -9.24 5.46
C ASN A 64 49.31 -9.62 5.27
N SER A 65 49.01 -10.31 4.17
CA SER A 65 47.65 -10.69 3.78
C SER A 65 47.47 -12.20 3.86
N SER A 66 46.32 -12.61 4.39
CA SER A 66 45.88 -14.01 4.47
C SER A 66 44.97 -14.40 3.31
N ALA A 67 44.70 -15.70 3.18
CA ALA A 67 43.72 -16.24 2.24
C ALA A 67 42.30 -15.64 2.37
N VAL A 68 41.95 -15.14 3.57
CA VAL A 68 40.64 -14.53 3.83
C VAL A 68 40.46 -13.27 3.00
N TYR A 69 41.49 -12.42 2.88
CA TYR A 69 41.43 -11.25 1.99
C TYR A 69 41.27 -11.63 0.52
N GLY A 70 41.90 -12.75 0.11
CA GLY A 70 41.70 -13.33 -1.22
C GLY A 70 40.25 -13.74 -1.46
N ALA A 71 39.64 -14.40 -0.48
CA ALA A 71 38.24 -14.81 -0.53
C ALA A 71 37.28 -13.60 -0.54
N ILE A 72 37.60 -12.51 0.20
CA ILE A 72 36.83 -11.25 0.17
C ILE A 72 36.87 -10.62 -1.22
N ARG A 73 38.06 -10.61 -1.84
CA ARG A 73 38.24 -10.07 -3.19
C ARG A 73 37.45 -10.86 -4.25
N GLU A 74 37.44 -12.19 -4.13
CA GLU A 74 36.66 -13.10 -5.00
C GLU A 74 35.15 -13.12 -4.70
N ASP A 75 34.67 -12.40 -3.68
CA ASP A 75 33.27 -12.42 -3.20
C ASP A 75 32.75 -13.81 -2.82
N ASN A 76 33.63 -14.67 -2.29
CA ASN A 76 33.27 -16.04 -2.00
C ASN A 76 32.90 -16.22 -0.51
N ILE A 77 31.60 -16.07 -0.23
CA ILE A 77 31.02 -16.20 1.12
C ILE A 77 31.29 -17.59 1.71
N ASP A 78 31.20 -18.66 0.91
CA ASP A 78 31.38 -20.04 1.39
C ASP A 78 32.80 -20.26 1.93
N LEU A 79 33.80 -19.70 1.25
CA LEU A 79 35.19 -19.73 1.70
C LEU A 79 35.42 -18.90 2.96
N ILE A 80 34.77 -17.74 3.06
CA ILE A 80 34.87 -16.89 4.25
C ILE A 80 34.26 -17.59 5.45
N GLN A 81 33.07 -18.17 5.31
CA GLN A 81 32.45 -18.98 6.36
C GLN A 81 33.33 -20.16 6.74
N TYR A 82 33.94 -20.84 5.77
CA TYR A 82 34.90 -21.91 6.01
C TYR A 82 36.09 -21.45 6.87
N PHE A 83 36.73 -20.34 6.51
CA PHE A 83 37.85 -19.78 7.28
C PHE A 83 37.42 -19.31 8.68
N LEU A 84 36.29 -18.60 8.78
CA LEU A 84 35.75 -18.11 10.05
C LEU A 84 35.41 -19.26 11.02
N VAL A 85 34.95 -20.40 10.53
CA VAL A 85 34.69 -21.59 11.34
C VAL A 85 35.99 -22.26 11.80
N LYS A 86 37.01 -22.30 10.93
CA LYS A 86 38.30 -22.93 11.22
C LYS A 86 39.15 -22.15 12.23
N LEU A 87 39.06 -20.83 12.23
CA LEU A 87 39.91 -19.93 13.03
C LEU A 87 39.58 -19.86 14.53
N LYS A 88 38.46 -20.44 14.99
CA LYS A 88 37.98 -20.51 16.40
C LYS A 88 38.62 -19.52 17.39
N HIS A 89 39.79 -19.84 17.97
CA HIS A 89 40.44 -19.05 19.03
C HIS A 89 41.33 -17.89 18.54
N GLN A 90 41.69 -17.84 17.25
CA GLN A 90 42.51 -16.78 16.64
C GLN A 90 41.69 -15.78 15.84
N LEU A 91 40.36 -15.79 15.95
CA LEU A 91 39.50 -14.85 15.22
C LEU A 91 39.76 -13.39 15.60
N LEU A 92 39.96 -13.11 16.89
CA LEU A 92 40.20 -11.75 17.37
C LEU A 92 41.49 -11.16 16.76
N SER A 93 42.57 -11.94 16.75
CA SER A 93 43.83 -11.53 16.12
C SER A 93 43.70 -11.43 14.59
N ALA A 94 42.94 -12.33 13.95
CA ALA A 94 42.69 -12.24 12.52
C ALA A 94 41.91 -10.97 12.13
N PHE A 95 41.01 -10.47 12.98
CA PHE A 95 40.28 -9.22 12.74
C PHE A 95 41.11 -7.96 12.97
N SER A 96 42.04 -7.98 13.92
CA SER A 96 42.98 -6.87 14.18
C SER A 96 44.20 -6.87 13.25
N ASN A 97 44.44 -7.96 12.52
CA ASN A 97 45.56 -8.03 11.58
C ASN A 97 45.34 -7.07 10.41
N GLU A 98 46.37 -6.30 10.09
CA GLU A 98 46.35 -5.33 9.00
C GLU A 98 47.21 -5.81 7.83
N THR A 99 46.77 -5.58 6.60
CA THR A 99 47.63 -5.76 5.43
C THR A 99 48.76 -4.71 5.41
N SER A 100 49.75 -4.89 4.54
CA SER A 100 50.77 -3.86 4.28
C SER A 100 50.17 -2.51 3.83
N LEU A 101 48.94 -2.52 3.31
CA LEU A 101 48.15 -1.35 2.91
C LEU A 101 47.34 -0.75 4.07
N GLY A 102 47.47 -1.27 5.29
CA GLY A 102 46.75 -0.82 6.47
C GLY A 102 45.27 -1.17 6.43
N ASP A 103 44.88 -2.28 5.80
CA ASP A 103 43.50 -2.74 5.75
C ASP A 103 43.24 -3.87 6.74
N SER A 104 42.28 -3.67 7.63
CA SER A 104 41.64 -4.75 8.38
C SER A 104 40.69 -5.55 7.47
N LEU A 105 40.25 -6.73 7.92
CA LEU A 105 39.26 -7.53 7.20
C LEU A 105 37.95 -6.75 6.97
N LEU A 106 37.49 -6.00 7.97
CA LEU A 106 36.25 -5.24 7.90
C LEU A 106 36.39 -4.02 6.98
N THR A 107 37.48 -3.26 7.09
CA THR A 107 37.72 -2.09 6.22
C THR A 107 37.87 -2.51 4.76
N PHE A 108 38.53 -3.64 4.48
CA PHE A 108 38.69 -4.14 3.12
C PHE A 108 37.38 -4.66 2.51
N ALA A 109 36.56 -5.38 3.29
CA ALA A 109 35.24 -5.81 2.84
C ALA A 109 34.30 -4.62 2.60
N ALA A 110 34.37 -3.60 3.46
CA ALA A 110 33.60 -2.38 3.35
C ALA A 110 33.99 -1.54 2.14
N SER A 111 35.30 -1.39 1.85
CA SER A 111 35.77 -0.65 0.67
C SER A 111 35.36 -1.30 -0.65
N LEU A 112 35.25 -2.63 -0.68
CA LEU A 112 34.81 -3.40 -1.85
C LEU A 112 33.28 -3.53 -1.97
N GLY A 113 32.51 -3.07 -0.98
CA GLY A 113 31.04 -3.14 -1.03
C GLY A 113 30.45 -4.54 -0.88
N ARG A 114 31.20 -5.49 -0.31
CA ARG A 114 30.75 -6.88 -0.16
C ARG A 114 29.79 -7.05 1.02
N THR A 115 28.54 -6.62 0.86
CA THR A 115 27.52 -6.53 1.92
C THR A 115 27.31 -7.83 2.70
N ALA A 116 27.18 -8.96 2.00
CA ALA A 116 26.98 -10.27 2.61
C ALA A 116 28.20 -10.73 3.43
N ILE A 117 29.39 -10.37 2.97
CA ILE A 117 30.65 -10.65 3.65
C ILE A 117 30.82 -9.76 4.88
N VAL A 118 30.54 -8.46 4.75
CA VAL A 118 30.51 -7.51 5.88
C VAL A 118 29.57 -8.03 6.95
N LYS A 119 28.36 -8.47 6.58
CA LYS A 119 27.40 -9.07 7.51
C LYS A 119 27.95 -10.34 8.18
N ALA A 120 28.55 -11.26 7.42
CA ALA A 120 29.11 -12.49 7.98
C ALA A 120 30.26 -12.23 8.96
N ILE A 121 31.09 -11.21 8.68
CA ILE A 121 32.16 -10.76 9.57
C ILE A 121 31.56 -10.16 10.84
N LEU A 122 30.60 -9.23 10.72
CA LEU A 122 29.92 -8.61 11.86
C LEU A 122 29.22 -9.64 12.74
N ASP A 123 28.48 -10.59 12.16
CA ASP A 123 27.81 -11.68 12.88
C ASP A 123 28.82 -12.53 13.68
N LYS A 124 30.04 -12.71 13.16
CA LYS A 124 31.10 -13.47 13.82
C LYS A 124 31.86 -12.66 14.87
N MET A 125 32.04 -11.37 14.65
CA MET A 125 32.55 -10.45 15.66
C MET A 125 31.59 -10.40 16.86
N ASP A 126 30.29 -10.32 16.57
CA ASP A 126 29.23 -10.32 17.58
C ASP A 126 29.20 -11.63 18.38
N ASP A 127 29.34 -12.80 17.72
CA ASP A 127 29.49 -14.09 18.41
C ASP A 127 30.62 -14.07 19.46
N ILE A 128 31.78 -13.50 19.10
CA ILE A 128 32.95 -13.49 19.97
C ILE A 128 32.73 -12.57 21.17
N VAL A 129 32.10 -11.42 20.95
CA VAL A 129 31.71 -10.48 22.01
C VAL A 129 30.75 -11.16 23.00
N HIS A 130 29.80 -11.96 22.50
CA HIS A 130 28.83 -12.68 23.33
C HIS A 130 29.43 -13.87 24.08
N ASP A 131 30.31 -14.66 23.45
CA ASP A 131 30.89 -15.89 24.06
C ASP A 131 31.95 -15.59 25.13
N ASN A 132 32.68 -14.47 25.02
CA ASN A 132 33.83 -14.18 25.88
C ASN A 132 33.50 -13.42 27.18
N ASN A 133 32.25 -12.98 27.38
CA ASN A 133 31.84 -12.19 28.55
C ASN A 133 32.77 -10.97 28.81
N SER A 134 33.46 -10.50 27.76
CA SER A 134 34.53 -9.51 27.84
C SER A 134 33.97 -8.10 27.69
N SER A 135 34.64 -7.11 28.27
CA SER A 135 34.27 -5.69 28.25
C SER A 135 34.40 -5.00 26.87
N ILE A 136 34.60 -5.76 25.80
CA ILE A 136 34.80 -5.24 24.44
C ILE A 136 33.43 -5.10 23.80
N ALA A 137 33.02 -3.88 23.47
CA ALA A 137 31.76 -3.65 22.75
C ALA A 137 31.95 -3.94 21.25
N LEU A 138 30.88 -4.33 20.56
CA LEU A 138 30.92 -4.51 19.10
C LEU A 138 31.32 -3.21 18.38
N SER A 139 30.92 -2.05 18.93
CA SER A 139 31.31 -0.72 18.46
C SER A 139 32.83 -0.51 18.43
N ASP A 140 33.56 -1.08 19.41
CA ASP A 140 35.02 -0.94 19.48
C ASP A 140 35.71 -1.67 18.32
N LEU A 141 35.10 -2.77 17.86
CA LEU A 141 35.59 -3.55 16.72
C LEU A 141 35.19 -2.91 15.38
N THR A 142 33.99 -2.35 15.28
CA THR A 142 33.53 -1.68 14.04
C THR A 142 34.22 -0.34 13.81
N ASP A 143 34.52 0.38 14.88
CA ASP A 143 35.19 1.68 14.84
C ASP A 143 36.72 1.56 14.97
N HIS A 144 37.25 0.34 14.91
CA HIS A 144 38.69 0.12 14.91
C HIS A 144 39.34 0.88 13.74
N GLU A 145 40.17 1.84 14.10
CA GLU A 145 40.93 2.63 13.15
C GLU A 145 42.27 1.94 12.88
N THR A 146 42.56 1.65 11.61
CA THR A 146 43.82 1.00 11.24
C THR A 146 45.02 1.94 11.39
N SER A 147 46.25 1.41 11.34
CA SER A 147 47.49 2.21 11.38
C SER A 147 47.53 3.35 10.35
N ARG A 148 46.86 3.17 9.20
CA ARG A 148 46.69 4.17 8.13
C ARG A 148 45.43 5.02 8.26
N GLY A 149 44.77 5.02 9.41
CA GLY A 149 43.59 5.82 9.70
C GLY A 149 42.35 5.46 8.86
N LYS A 150 42.18 4.19 8.49
CA LYS A 150 40.98 3.72 7.80
C LYS A 150 39.96 3.22 8.82
N ILE A 151 38.72 3.61 8.64
CA ILE A 151 37.56 3.17 9.43
C ILE A 151 36.56 2.54 8.46
N ALA A 152 35.98 1.40 8.81
CA ALA A 152 35.15 0.63 7.89
C ALA A 152 33.96 1.44 7.35
N LEU A 153 33.31 2.22 8.21
CA LEU A 153 32.21 3.10 7.83
C LEU A 153 32.65 4.20 6.86
N VAL A 154 33.79 4.85 7.13
CA VAL A 154 34.36 5.88 6.24
C VAL A 154 34.71 5.31 4.87
N GLU A 155 35.31 4.12 4.82
CA GLU A 155 35.67 3.47 3.55
C GLU A 155 34.45 3.00 2.76
N ALA A 156 33.37 2.57 3.43
CA ALA A 156 32.10 2.29 2.76
C ALA A 156 31.48 3.56 2.15
N VAL A 157 31.53 4.69 2.87
CA VAL A 157 31.02 5.99 2.36
C VAL A 157 31.86 6.51 1.20
N LYS A 158 33.20 6.47 1.32
CA LYS A 158 34.12 6.91 0.25
C LYS A 158 33.87 6.20 -1.08
N ASN A 159 33.53 4.92 -1.02
CA ASN A 159 33.28 4.08 -2.20
C ASN A 159 31.78 3.97 -2.57
N ASN A 160 30.90 4.76 -1.95
CA ASN A 160 29.47 4.81 -2.23
C ASN A 160 28.71 3.46 -2.03
N HIS A 161 29.05 2.70 -0.98
CA HIS A 161 28.41 1.42 -0.69
C HIS A 161 27.29 1.55 0.34
N THR A 162 26.12 2.06 -0.09
CA THR A 162 24.94 2.33 0.76
C THR A 162 24.50 1.15 1.64
N ALA A 163 24.47 -0.06 1.08
CA ALA A 163 24.08 -1.26 1.81
C ALA A 163 25.12 -1.69 2.87
N SER A 164 26.41 -1.46 2.64
CA SER A 164 27.44 -1.69 3.66
C SER A 164 27.37 -0.62 4.76
N VAL A 165 27.09 0.64 4.41
CA VAL A 165 26.89 1.74 5.37
C VAL A 165 25.74 1.43 6.31
N THR A 166 24.58 1.05 5.80
CA THR A 166 23.40 0.72 6.62
C THR A 166 23.66 -0.46 7.56
N LEU A 167 24.38 -1.49 7.11
CA LEU A 167 24.77 -2.62 7.95
C LEU A 167 25.74 -2.21 9.07
N LEU A 168 26.76 -1.39 8.75
CA LEU A 168 27.72 -0.91 9.74
C LEU A 168 27.06 0.00 10.78
N LEU A 169 26.19 0.92 10.37
CA LEU A 169 25.38 1.74 11.28
C LEU A 169 24.49 0.86 12.17
N SER A 170 23.84 -0.16 11.61
CA SER A 170 23.03 -1.09 12.40
C SER A 170 23.83 -1.93 13.41
N ALA A 171 25.14 -2.07 13.19
CA ALA A 171 26.07 -2.74 14.09
C ALA A 171 26.69 -1.80 15.14
N GLY A 172 26.29 -0.52 15.16
CA GLY A 172 26.76 0.47 16.13
C GLY A 172 28.05 1.19 15.75
N ALA A 173 28.39 1.24 14.44
CA ALA A 173 29.53 2.03 13.97
C ALA A 173 29.24 3.54 14.11
N ASN A 174 30.14 4.28 14.74
CA ASN A 174 29.92 5.70 15.04
C ASN A 174 30.12 6.57 13.79
N PRO A 175 29.07 7.24 13.26
CA PRO A 175 29.17 8.09 12.07
C PRO A 175 29.91 9.40 12.30
N SER A 176 29.99 9.85 13.55
CA SER A 176 30.61 11.13 13.95
C SER A 176 32.10 11.03 14.23
N ARG A 177 32.66 9.81 14.30
CA ARG A 177 34.08 9.59 14.57
C ARG A 177 34.93 10.07 13.39
N PRO A 178 35.82 11.07 13.56
CA PRO A 178 36.71 11.51 12.49
C PRO A 178 37.88 10.53 12.32
N SER A 179 38.34 10.33 11.08
CA SER A 179 39.59 9.60 10.84
C SER A 179 40.81 10.45 11.18
N ARG A 180 41.86 9.86 11.77
CA ARG A 180 43.10 10.56 12.12
C ARG A 180 43.83 11.13 10.92
N THR A 181 43.69 10.49 9.76
CA THR A 181 44.36 10.88 8.51
C THR A 181 43.82 12.15 7.88
N HIS A 182 42.50 12.33 7.89
CA HIS A 182 41.85 13.41 7.15
C HIS A 182 41.04 14.34 8.05
N ASN A 183 40.91 14.02 9.34
CA ASN A 183 40.08 14.72 10.32
C ASN A 183 38.64 14.94 9.84
N LYS A 184 38.08 13.94 9.15
CA LYS A 184 36.72 13.96 8.58
C LYS A 184 35.96 12.73 9.03
N SER A 185 34.72 12.93 9.45
CA SER A 185 33.79 11.85 9.81
C SER A 185 33.14 11.21 8.57
N ALA A 186 32.41 10.12 8.75
CA ALA A 186 31.67 9.49 7.67
C ALA A 186 30.62 10.46 7.08
N LEU A 187 29.99 11.28 7.92
CA LEU A 187 29.04 12.30 7.48
C LEU A 187 29.73 13.40 6.65
N ASP A 188 30.92 13.86 7.06
CA ASP A 188 31.68 14.86 6.32
C ASP A 188 32.10 14.34 4.95
N TRP A 189 32.51 13.07 4.87
CA TRP A 189 32.80 12.42 3.59
C TRP A 189 31.58 12.34 2.68
N ALA A 190 30.41 11.99 3.21
CA ALA A 190 29.17 11.96 2.42
C ALA A 190 28.82 13.35 1.85
N ARG A 191 29.02 14.42 2.63
CA ARG A 191 28.83 15.82 2.19
C ARG A 191 29.87 16.23 1.14
N VAL A 192 31.14 15.91 1.36
CA VAL A 192 32.24 16.20 0.43
C VAL A 192 32.00 15.52 -0.92
N LEU A 193 31.48 14.30 -0.91
CA LEU A 193 31.13 13.53 -2.11
C LEU A 193 29.81 13.95 -2.75
N ARG A 194 29.07 14.90 -2.15
CA ARG A 194 27.75 15.38 -2.59
C ARG A 194 26.72 14.25 -2.80
N ASN A 195 26.77 13.23 -1.94
CA ASN A 195 25.82 12.13 -2.01
C ASN A 195 24.67 12.33 -1.02
N GLU A 196 23.59 12.93 -1.50
CA GLU A 196 22.41 13.27 -0.69
C GLU A 196 21.78 12.04 -0.03
N SER A 197 21.77 10.89 -0.71
CA SER A 197 21.18 9.65 -0.16
C SER A 197 21.93 9.14 1.08
N LEU A 198 23.26 9.21 1.07
CA LEU A 198 24.10 8.82 2.20
C LEU A 198 24.03 9.85 3.32
N VAL A 199 24.01 11.14 2.98
CA VAL A 199 23.82 12.23 3.96
C VAL A 199 22.50 12.06 4.70
N ASP A 200 21.40 11.79 3.99
CA ASP A 200 20.08 11.54 4.57
C ASP A 200 20.08 10.31 5.48
N THR A 201 20.65 9.19 5.01
CA THR A 201 20.73 7.94 5.79
C THR A 201 21.52 8.11 7.08
N ILE A 202 22.70 8.72 7.02
CA ILE A 202 23.57 8.92 8.18
C ILE A 202 22.96 9.96 9.14
N SER A 203 22.41 11.07 8.62
CA SER A 203 21.79 12.11 9.46
C SER A 203 20.58 11.56 10.21
N LYS A 204 19.71 10.80 9.53
CA LYS A 204 18.57 10.11 10.18
C LYS A 204 19.02 9.14 11.27
N HIS A 205 20.16 8.45 11.09
CA HIS A 205 20.70 7.57 12.11
C HIS A 205 21.19 8.34 13.33
N ILE A 206 21.94 9.44 13.13
CA ILE A 206 22.42 10.31 14.22
C ILE A 206 21.24 10.92 14.98
N GLU A 207 20.23 11.42 14.28
CA GLU A 207 19.01 11.96 14.90
C GLU A 207 18.28 10.90 15.74
N LEU A 208 18.24 9.64 15.27
CA LEU A 208 17.64 8.54 16.02
C LEU A 208 18.45 8.22 17.28
N GLU A 209 19.77 8.16 17.20
CA GLU A 209 20.64 7.91 18.36
C GLU A 209 20.53 9.01 19.41
N GLN A 210 20.54 10.28 18.99
CA GLN A 210 20.34 11.42 19.89
C GLN A 210 18.96 11.38 20.55
N TYR A 211 17.92 11.14 19.76
CA TYR A 211 16.56 11.05 20.28
C TYR A 211 16.38 9.89 21.27
N VAL A 212 17.00 8.72 20.99
CA VAL A 212 17.05 7.61 21.94
C VAL A 212 17.78 8.02 23.21
N PHE A 213 18.94 8.66 23.10
CA PHE A 213 19.71 9.12 24.25
C PHE A 213 18.90 10.07 25.14
N ASP A 214 18.24 11.06 24.54
CA ASP A 214 17.38 12.02 25.24
C ASP A 214 16.21 11.33 25.94
N LEU A 215 15.59 10.34 25.28
CA LEU A 215 14.52 9.55 25.88
C LEU A 215 15.02 8.75 27.09
N PHE A 216 16.13 8.04 26.97
CA PHE A 216 16.68 7.24 28.09
C PHE A 216 17.12 8.14 29.27
N LYS A 217 17.67 9.33 28.98
CA LYS A 217 17.99 10.35 29.98
C LYS A 217 16.73 10.90 30.66
N ALA A 218 15.66 11.16 29.91
CA ALA A 218 14.41 11.62 30.48
C ALA A 218 13.76 10.55 31.38
N ILE A 219 13.82 9.27 30.97
CA ILE A 219 13.33 8.13 31.78
C ILE A 219 14.13 7.98 33.08
N SER A 220 15.46 8.13 33.04
CA SER A 220 16.27 8.00 34.26
C SER A 220 16.03 9.11 35.28
N ILE A 221 15.70 10.32 34.81
CA ILE A 221 15.34 11.48 35.64
C ILE A 221 13.84 11.48 36.01
N ALA A 222 13.05 10.59 35.41
CA ALA A 222 11.58 10.54 35.53
C ALA A 222 10.87 11.84 35.07
N ASP A 223 11.41 12.51 34.05
CA ASP A 223 10.88 13.77 33.51
C ASP A 223 9.67 13.52 32.59
N ALA A 224 8.48 13.40 33.18
CA ALA A 224 7.23 13.12 32.48
C ALA A 224 6.93 14.05 31.28
N PRO A 225 7.01 15.39 31.36
CA PRO A 225 6.68 16.26 30.23
C PRO A 225 7.62 16.07 29.03
N THR A 226 8.92 15.89 29.26
CA THR A 226 9.89 15.62 28.18
C THR A 226 9.64 14.25 27.55
N ILE A 227 9.35 13.22 28.35
CA ILE A 227 8.97 11.88 27.87
C ILE A 227 7.69 11.96 27.00
N HIS A 228 6.69 12.73 27.44
CA HIS A 228 5.46 12.97 26.69
C HIS A 228 5.73 13.65 25.35
N ALA A 229 6.50 14.74 25.34
CA ALA A 229 6.82 15.49 24.13
C ALA A 229 7.61 14.65 23.11
N LEU A 230 8.54 13.84 23.59
CA LEU A 230 9.28 12.92 22.72
C LEU A 230 8.31 11.91 22.11
N ILE A 231 7.50 11.23 22.91
CA ILE A 231 6.76 10.04 22.48
C ILE A 231 5.38 10.37 21.88
N ASP A 232 5.01 11.65 21.79
CA ASP A 232 3.70 12.07 21.29
C ASP A 232 3.43 11.59 19.85
N GLY A 233 2.21 11.12 19.59
CA GLY A 233 1.81 10.49 18.32
C GLY A 233 2.10 8.99 18.22
N GLY A 234 2.62 8.35 19.27
CA GLY A 234 2.79 6.90 19.35
C GLY A 234 1.46 6.14 19.32
N VAL A 235 1.49 4.88 18.87
CA VAL A 235 0.32 3.99 18.80
C VAL A 235 0.62 2.71 19.57
N PRO A 236 -0.35 2.11 20.30
CA PRO A 236 -0.14 0.85 21.00
C PRO A 236 0.43 -0.24 20.10
N TYR A 237 1.30 -1.07 20.67
CA TYR A 237 1.96 -2.11 19.90
C TYR A 237 0.95 -3.13 19.37
N LYS A 238 1.03 -3.41 18.07
CA LYS A 238 0.33 -4.50 17.40
C LYS A 238 1.33 -5.26 16.53
N ARG A 239 1.11 -6.56 16.39
CA ARG A 239 1.91 -7.42 15.52
C ARG A 239 1.85 -6.91 14.08
N ASN A 240 2.98 -6.97 13.38
CA ASN A 240 3.11 -6.49 11.99
C ASN A 240 2.80 -4.99 11.78
N LYS A 241 2.79 -4.18 12.84
CA LYS A 241 2.51 -2.73 12.71
C LYS A 241 3.44 -2.02 11.72
N ASP A 242 4.73 -2.38 11.73
CA ASP A 242 5.73 -1.70 10.91
C ASP A 242 5.47 -1.96 9.42
N SER A 243 5.08 -3.19 9.03
CA SER A 243 4.71 -3.49 7.65
C SER A 243 3.43 -2.76 7.23
N THR A 244 2.43 -2.66 8.12
CA THR A 244 1.19 -1.92 7.82
C THR A 244 1.45 -0.42 7.63
N PHE A 245 2.38 0.17 8.41
CA PHE A 245 2.77 1.57 8.22
C PHE A 245 3.53 1.76 6.92
N HIS A 246 4.43 0.85 6.57
CA HIS A 246 5.13 0.87 5.27
C HIS A 246 4.15 0.82 4.09
N GLU A 247 3.20 -0.13 4.11
CA GLU A 247 2.19 -0.28 3.07
C GLU A 247 1.27 0.96 2.97
N ALA A 248 0.82 1.49 4.10
CA ALA A 248 0.00 2.71 4.14
C ALA A 248 0.77 3.93 3.59
N ARG A 249 2.05 4.07 3.94
CA ARG A 249 2.93 5.12 3.43
C ARG A 249 3.13 5.01 1.92
N GLU A 250 3.44 3.82 1.41
CA GLU A 250 3.63 3.58 -0.02
C GLU A 250 2.35 3.85 -0.81
N THR A 251 1.21 3.35 -0.32
CA THR A 251 -0.10 3.61 -0.93
C THR A 251 -0.39 5.11 -0.99
N MET A 252 -0.06 5.86 0.06
CA MET A 252 -0.29 7.31 0.07
C MET A 252 0.69 8.05 -0.84
N LEU A 253 1.95 7.64 -0.90
CA LEU A 253 2.93 8.19 -1.84
C LEU A 253 2.50 7.97 -3.31
N GLN A 254 1.95 6.80 -3.63
CA GLN A 254 1.38 6.53 -4.96
C GLN A 254 0.21 7.46 -5.26
N LYS A 255 -0.70 7.70 -4.31
CA LYS A 255 -1.79 8.67 -4.47
C LYS A 255 -1.28 10.09 -4.72
N VAL A 256 -0.25 10.51 -4.00
CA VAL A 256 0.38 11.83 -4.20
C VAL A 256 1.01 11.92 -5.59
N GLU A 257 1.69 10.86 -6.04
CA GLU A 257 2.31 10.85 -7.37
C GLU A 257 1.26 10.94 -8.49
N LEU A 258 0.17 10.17 -8.39
CA LEU A 258 -0.95 10.26 -9.32
C LEU A 258 -1.61 11.64 -9.30
N ALA A 259 -1.80 12.22 -8.11
CA ALA A 259 -2.34 13.57 -7.97
C ALA A 259 -1.41 14.62 -8.60
N LYS A 260 -0.09 14.50 -8.44
CA LYS A 260 0.88 15.39 -9.09
C LYS A 260 0.83 15.29 -10.62
N GLN A 261 0.65 14.10 -11.16
CA GLN A 261 0.45 13.91 -12.61
C GLN A 261 -0.82 14.65 -13.07
N SER A 262 -1.92 14.52 -12.33
CA SER A 262 -3.15 15.27 -12.63
C SER A 262 -2.98 16.79 -12.50
N VAL A 263 -2.15 17.27 -11.57
CA VAL A 263 -1.81 18.71 -11.47
C VAL A 263 -1.09 19.19 -12.72
N VAL A 264 -0.14 18.40 -13.25
CA VAL A 264 0.57 18.76 -14.49
C VAL A 264 -0.41 18.84 -15.66
N GLU A 265 -1.27 17.84 -15.84
CA GLU A 265 -2.28 17.82 -16.90
C GLU A 265 -3.28 18.98 -16.80
N LEU A 266 -3.84 19.22 -15.61
CA LEU A 266 -4.77 20.33 -15.36
C LEU A 266 -4.08 21.68 -15.54
N SER A 267 -2.82 21.84 -15.09
CA SER A 267 -2.08 23.08 -15.27
C SER A 267 -1.82 23.41 -16.75
N ALA A 268 -1.56 22.39 -17.57
CA ALA A 268 -1.42 22.54 -19.01
C ALA A 268 -2.75 22.94 -19.67
N ALA A 269 -3.85 22.28 -19.29
CA ALA A 269 -5.19 22.62 -19.78
C ALA A 269 -5.63 24.04 -19.38
N VAL A 270 -5.34 24.46 -18.15
CA VAL A 270 -5.57 25.85 -17.70
C VAL A 270 -4.77 26.83 -18.56
N GLN A 271 -3.51 26.52 -18.85
CA GLN A 271 -2.67 27.40 -19.65
C GLN A 271 -3.19 27.51 -21.09
N GLU A 272 -3.59 26.41 -21.71
CA GLU A 272 -4.18 26.39 -23.06
C GLU A 272 -5.46 27.24 -23.14
N GLU A 273 -6.40 27.05 -22.21
CA GLU A 273 -7.65 27.81 -22.14
C GLU A 273 -7.40 29.31 -21.84
N VAL A 274 -6.41 29.63 -20.99
CA VAL A 274 -6.00 31.02 -20.73
C VAL A 274 -5.43 31.67 -22.00
N THR A 275 -4.60 30.95 -22.75
CA THR A 275 -4.07 31.47 -24.02
C THR A 275 -5.17 31.69 -25.05
N ALA A 276 -6.08 30.74 -25.23
CA ALA A 276 -7.22 30.88 -26.13
C ALA A 276 -8.12 32.06 -25.75
N ARG A 277 -8.36 32.27 -24.45
CA ARG A 277 -9.12 33.41 -23.94
C ARG A 277 -8.44 34.74 -24.27
N ASP A 278 -7.13 34.84 -24.05
CA ASP A 278 -6.38 36.07 -24.27
C ASP A 278 -6.25 36.39 -25.77
N ASP A 279 -6.09 35.37 -26.61
CA ASP A 279 -6.10 35.50 -28.07
C ASP A 279 -7.46 35.97 -28.58
N LEU A 280 -8.55 35.36 -28.10
CA LEU A 280 -9.92 35.77 -28.47
C LEU A 280 -10.20 37.21 -28.02
N LYS A 281 -9.78 37.58 -26.80
CA LYS A 281 -9.91 38.94 -26.27
C LYS A 281 -9.15 39.95 -27.12
N ASN A 282 -7.96 39.60 -27.59
CA ASN A 282 -7.18 40.45 -28.50
C ASN A 282 -7.84 40.55 -29.89
N ALA A 283 -8.33 39.44 -30.44
CA ALA A 283 -9.07 39.44 -31.70
C ALA A 283 -10.35 40.29 -31.63
N MET A 284 -11.08 40.23 -30.51
CA MET A 284 -12.24 41.08 -30.26
C MET A 284 -11.88 42.56 -30.18
N ARG A 285 -10.74 42.92 -29.56
CA ARG A 285 -10.27 44.31 -29.51
C ARG A 285 -9.98 44.85 -30.91
N ILE A 286 -9.33 44.05 -31.76
CA ILE A 286 -9.03 44.42 -33.15
C ILE A 286 -10.33 44.60 -33.95
N ARG A 287 -11.29 43.68 -33.81
CA ARG A 287 -12.59 43.80 -34.47
C ARG A 287 -13.38 45.02 -34.03
N LEU A 288 -13.37 45.35 -32.74
CA LEU A 288 -14.02 46.57 -32.24
C LEU A 288 -13.43 47.82 -32.91
N GLN A 289 -12.11 47.90 -33.03
CA GLN A 289 -11.44 48.99 -33.74
C GLN A 289 -11.82 49.04 -35.22
N GLN A 290 -11.98 47.89 -35.88
CA GLN A 290 -12.46 47.82 -37.27
C GLN A 290 -13.88 48.35 -37.39
N ILE A 291 -14.80 47.92 -36.52
CA ILE A 291 -16.19 48.41 -36.47
C ILE A 291 -16.22 49.92 -36.26
N GLU A 292 -15.48 50.45 -35.28
CA GLU A 292 -15.38 51.89 -35.02
C GLU A 292 -14.83 52.65 -36.25
N SER A 293 -13.83 52.08 -36.94
CA SER A 293 -13.26 52.69 -38.15
C SER A 293 -14.24 52.71 -39.32
N MET A 294 -15.07 51.65 -39.48
CA MET A 294 -16.11 51.59 -40.51
C MET A 294 -17.21 52.61 -40.25
N GLN A 295 -17.63 52.76 -38.99
CA GLN A 295 -18.60 53.78 -38.58
C GLN A 295 -18.08 55.20 -38.82
N LEU A 296 -16.81 55.46 -38.50
CA LEU A 296 -16.19 56.75 -38.77
C LEU A 296 -16.16 57.05 -40.29
N ARG A 297 -15.75 56.07 -41.11
CA ARG A 297 -15.75 56.21 -42.58
C ARG A 297 -17.16 56.48 -43.12
N GLN A 298 -18.15 55.75 -42.62
CA GLN A 298 -19.55 55.96 -42.98
C GLN A 298 -20.00 57.39 -42.64
N GLN A 299 -19.71 57.89 -41.43
CA GLN A 299 -20.02 59.27 -41.04
C GLN A 299 -19.35 60.31 -41.94
N VAL A 300 -18.10 60.08 -42.36
CA VAL A 300 -17.38 60.96 -43.28
C VAL A 300 -18.04 60.95 -44.67
N ILE A 301 -18.39 59.78 -45.21
CA ILE A 301 -19.07 59.67 -46.52
C ILE A 301 -20.43 60.40 -46.48
N VAL A 302 -21.22 60.15 -45.43
CA VAL A 302 -22.55 60.78 -45.27
C VAL A 302 -22.42 62.30 -45.14
N SER A 303 -21.51 62.79 -44.29
CA SER A 303 -21.33 64.23 -44.05
C SER A 303 -20.75 64.97 -45.26
N THR A 304 -19.78 64.38 -45.97
CA THR A 304 -19.21 64.97 -47.20
C THR A 304 -20.25 65.02 -48.32
N ARG A 305 -21.03 63.94 -48.50
CA ARG A 305 -22.14 63.91 -49.46
C ARG A 305 -23.21 64.96 -49.12
N GLN A 306 -23.66 65.04 -47.87
CA GLN A 306 -24.63 66.05 -47.42
C GLN A 306 -24.09 67.48 -47.61
N SER A 307 -22.81 67.72 -47.31
CA SER A 307 -22.14 69.01 -47.55
C SER A 307 -22.12 69.38 -49.03
N ARG A 308 -21.74 68.44 -49.92
CA ARG A 308 -21.74 68.68 -51.38
C ARG A 308 -23.14 68.98 -51.92
N ILE A 309 -24.16 68.22 -51.50
CA ILE A 309 -25.55 68.44 -51.91
C ILE A 309 -26.06 69.80 -51.40
N THR A 310 -25.78 70.16 -50.15
CA THR A 310 -26.19 71.45 -49.59
C THR A 310 -25.49 72.63 -50.27
N GLN A 311 -24.19 72.51 -50.60
CA GLN A 311 -23.47 73.51 -51.39
C GLN A 311 -24.05 73.67 -52.81
N ALA A 312 -24.37 72.56 -53.49
CA ALA A 312 -24.99 72.60 -54.80
C ALA A 312 -26.39 73.23 -54.76
N LEU A 313 -27.21 72.88 -53.76
CA LEU A 313 -28.51 73.49 -53.53
C LEU A 313 -28.40 74.99 -53.22
N ALA A 314 -27.37 75.42 -52.49
CA ALA A 314 -27.11 76.83 -52.22
C ALA A 314 -26.76 77.59 -53.51
N LYS A 315 -25.93 77.02 -54.39
CA LYS A 315 -25.61 77.60 -55.71
C LYS A 315 -26.86 77.75 -56.58
N VAL A 316 -27.71 76.71 -56.65
CA VAL A 316 -28.98 76.79 -57.38
C VAL A 316 -29.91 77.86 -56.79
N ARG A 317 -29.99 77.98 -55.45
CA ARG A 317 -30.77 79.03 -54.77
C ARG A 317 -30.29 80.44 -55.12
N LEU A 318 -28.97 80.66 -55.10
CA LEU A 318 -28.38 81.96 -55.46
C LEU A 318 -28.60 82.29 -56.94
N ALA A 319 -28.61 81.29 -57.82
CA ALA A 319 -28.87 81.46 -59.24
C ALA A 319 -30.36 81.66 -59.59
N LEU A 320 -31.31 81.41 -58.68
CA LEU A 320 -32.77 81.57 -58.86
C LEU A 320 -33.25 83.03 -58.69
N THR A 321 -32.60 83.99 -59.35
CA THR A 321 -33.04 85.40 -59.34
C THR A 321 -34.17 85.65 -60.36
N PRO A 322 -35.02 86.70 -60.19
CA PRO A 322 -36.03 87.07 -61.19
C PRO A 322 -35.47 87.18 -62.60
N ASN A 323 -34.30 87.80 -62.75
CA ASN A 323 -33.67 88.06 -64.04
C ASN A 323 -33.13 86.79 -64.71
N SER A 324 -32.46 85.90 -63.97
CA SER A 324 -31.94 84.65 -64.53
C SER A 324 -33.07 83.66 -64.91
N THR A 325 -34.16 83.65 -64.13
CA THR A 325 -35.35 82.86 -64.46
C THR A 325 -36.05 83.39 -65.69
N LEU A 326 -36.18 84.72 -65.83
CA LEU A 326 -36.80 85.35 -67.01
C LEU A 326 -35.96 85.07 -68.27
N HIS A 327 -34.63 85.15 -68.13
CA HIS A 327 -33.66 84.83 -69.18
C HIS A 327 -33.82 83.38 -69.66
N ALA A 328 -33.83 82.42 -68.74
CA ALA A 328 -34.05 81.01 -69.08
C ALA A 328 -35.45 80.71 -69.66
N THR A 329 -36.51 81.40 -69.20
CA THR A 329 -37.88 81.19 -69.72
C THR A 329 -38.12 81.83 -71.09
N ASN A 330 -37.46 82.96 -71.39
CA ASN A 330 -37.64 83.71 -72.64
C ASN A 330 -36.73 83.24 -73.79
N MET A 331 -35.76 82.35 -73.53
CA MET A 331 -34.93 81.73 -74.57
C MET A 331 -35.77 80.93 -75.57
N VAL A 332 -35.85 81.39 -76.82
CA VAL A 332 -36.66 80.77 -77.89
C VAL A 332 -35.97 79.53 -78.46
N ASP A 333 -34.66 79.61 -78.72
CA ASP A 333 -33.82 78.49 -79.18
C ASP A 333 -32.77 78.11 -78.11
N PRO A 334 -33.03 77.09 -77.27
CA PRO A 334 -32.03 76.56 -76.35
C PRO A 334 -30.92 75.83 -77.09
N SER A 335 -29.70 75.85 -76.54
CA SER A 335 -28.62 75.02 -77.06
C SER A 335 -28.95 73.53 -76.87
N LEU A 336 -28.38 72.66 -77.71
CA LEU A 336 -28.62 71.20 -77.63
C LEU A 336 -28.21 70.63 -76.27
N GLU A 337 -27.21 71.25 -75.63
CA GLU A 337 -26.71 70.93 -74.30
C GLU A 337 -27.69 71.33 -73.19
N MET A 338 -28.38 72.46 -73.30
CA MET A 338 -29.45 72.84 -72.37
C MET A 338 -30.62 71.85 -72.42
N CYS A 339 -30.94 71.36 -73.61
CA CYS A 339 -31.94 70.31 -73.81
C CYS A 339 -31.49 68.98 -73.17
N LEU A 340 -30.19 68.68 -73.17
CA LEU A 340 -29.62 67.49 -72.52
C LEU A 340 -29.81 67.53 -71.00
N ILE A 341 -29.51 68.68 -70.39
CA ILE A 341 -29.74 68.95 -68.96
C ILE A 341 -31.23 68.89 -68.62
N ALA A 342 -32.10 69.43 -69.47
CA ALA A 342 -33.55 69.40 -69.25
C ALA A 342 -34.09 67.96 -69.33
N LYS A 343 -33.59 67.16 -70.27
CA LYS A 343 -33.96 65.76 -70.44
C LYS A 343 -33.51 64.92 -69.23
N SER A 344 -32.28 65.09 -68.76
CA SER A 344 -31.76 64.39 -67.57
C SER A 344 -32.45 64.81 -66.27
N LEU A 345 -32.82 66.08 -66.11
CA LEU A 345 -33.57 66.54 -64.95
C LEU A 345 -35.02 66.05 -64.95
N CYS A 346 -35.66 65.97 -66.13
CA CYS A 346 -37.00 65.41 -66.25
C CYS A 346 -37.02 63.90 -65.99
N THR A 347 -36.02 63.14 -66.46
CA THR A 347 -35.90 61.71 -66.15
C THR A 347 -35.64 61.48 -64.66
N LEU A 348 -34.77 62.28 -64.03
CA LEU A 348 -34.53 62.22 -62.59
C LEU A 348 -35.81 62.44 -61.75
N PHE A 349 -36.67 63.36 -62.20
CA PHE A 349 -37.97 63.63 -61.55
C PHE A 349 -39.12 62.74 -62.03
N ARG A 350 -38.86 61.73 -62.88
CA ARG A 350 -39.86 60.83 -63.47
C ARG A 350 -40.98 61.55 -64.23
N ILE A 351 -40.63 62.61 -64.96
CA ILE A 351 -41.57 63.40 -65.76
C ILE A 351 -41.52 62.88 -67.20
N SER A 352 -42.59 62.21 -67.65
CA SER A 352 -42.72 61.75 -69.04
C SER A 352 -43.27 62.84 -69.96
N ILE A 353 -42.81 62.82 -71.22
CA ILE A 353 -43.42 63.58 -72.32
C ILE A 353 -44.39 62.64 -73.02
N ILE A 354 -45.62 63.10 -73.23
CA ILE A 354 -46.60 62.41 -74.08
C ILE A 354 -46.20 62.73 -75.52
N ASN A 355 -45.60 61.77 -76.23
CA ASN A 355 -45.33 61.90 -77.67
C ASN A 355 -46.65 61.91 -78.42
N GLY A 356 -47.05 63.06 -78.94
CA GLY A 356 -48.13 63.21 -79.91
C GLY A 356 -47.59 63.86 -81.18
N ASP A 357 -47.63 63.08 -82.26
CA ASP A 357 -47.48 63.41 -83.69
C ASP A 357 -46.11 63.88 -84.22
N GLU A 358 -45.40 62.91 -84.78
CA GLU A 358 -44.21 63.03 -85.62
C GLU A 358 -44.55 63.69 -86.97
N THR A 359 -44.28 64.99 -87.12
CA THR A 359 -43.83 65.59 -88.38
C THR A 359 -43.13 66.92 -88.10
N HIS A 360 -41.92 67.09 -88.66
CA HIS A 360 -41.01 68.24 -88.51
C HIS A 360 -40.23 68.40 -87.17
N ASN A 361 -39.10 67.71 -87.11
CA ASN A 361 -37.76 68.28 -86.87
C ASN A 361 -37.63 69.38 -85.79
N ASN A 362 -37.98 69.10 -84.53
CA ASN A 362 -37.18 69.48 -83.34
C ASN A 362 -37.67 68.78 -82.05
N ASN A 363 -37.61 67.43 -81.99
CA ASN A 363 -37.97 66.65 -80.79
C ASN A 363 -37.13 66.99 -79.54
N ASN A 364 -36.06 67.77 -79.71
CA ASN A 364 -35.16 68.19 -78.63
C ASN A 364 -35.77 69.31 -77.75
N SER A 365 -36.81 70.01 -78.20
CA SER A 365 -37.43 71.16 -77.50
C SER A 365 -38.45 70.81 -76.40
N GLY A 366 -39.06 69.62 -76.43
CA GLY A 366 -40.15 69.25 -75.51
C GLY A 366 -39.74 69.18 -74.02
N TYR A 367 -38.54 68.65 -73.74
CA TYR A 367 -38.00 68.59 -72.37
C TYR A 367 -37.67 69.99 -71.83
N TRP A 368 -37.18 70.88 -72.69
CA TRP A 368 -36.91 72.28 -72.35
C TRP A 368 -38.20 73.04 -72.03
N GLN A 369 -39.27 72.84 -72.79
CA GLN A 369 -40.58 73.45 -72.49
C GLN A 369 -41.14 73.00 -71.12
N LYS A 370 -40.94 71.73 -70.75
CA LYS A 370 -41.36 71.24 -69.43
C LYS A 370 -40.52 71.82 -68.29
N LEU A 371 -39.21 71.97 -68.51
CA LEU A 371 -38.31 72.67 -67.58
C LEU A 371 -38.76 74.13 -67.39
N LYS A 372 -39.13 74.86 -68.47
CA LYS A 372 -39.70 76.21 -68.37
C LYS A 372 -40.96 76.23 -67.50
N GLY A 373 -41.84 75.24 -67.67
CA GLY A 373 -43.04 75.08 -66.85
C GLY A 373 -42.73 74.90 -65.36
N LEU A 374 -41.69 74.12 -65.04
CA LEU A 374 -41.23 73.94 -63.66
C LEU A 374 -40.60 75.21 -63.10
N LEU A 375 -39.83 75.96 -63.89
CA LEU A 375 -39.16 77.20 -63.46
C LEU A 375 -40.12 78.38 -63.23
N LYS A 376 -41.34 78.35 -63.79
CA LYS A 376 -42.40 79.35 -63.52
C LYS A 376 -42.85 79.34 -62.05
N ASP A 377 -42.86 78.16 -61.42
CA ASP A 377 -43.14 77.99 -59.98
C ASP A 377 -41.84 77.72 -59.22
N LYS A 378 -41.12 78.80 -58.91
CA LYS A 378 -39.80 78.77 -58.27
C LYS A 378 -39.79 78.01 -56.95
N ALA A 379 -40.87 78.14 -56.17
CA ALA A 379 -40.99 77.51 -54.86
C ALA A 379 -41.14 75.99 -54.99
N SER A 380 -42.00 75.54 -55.90
CA SER A 380 -42.22 74.11 -56.18
C SER A 380 -40.98 73.45 -56.79
N PHE A 381 -40.29 74.11 -57.72
CA PHE A 381 -39.06 73.59 -58.33
C PHE A 381 -37.94 73.43 -57.30
N TYR A 382 -37.69 74.46 -56.49
CA TYR A 382 -36.67 74.38 -55.44
C TYR A 382 -37.01 73.35 -54.35
N HIS A 383 -38.29 73.22 -54.00
CA HIS A 383 -38.75 72.19 -53.06
C HIS A 383 -38.49 70.77 -53.58
N ARG A 384 -38.72 70.51 -54.88
CA ARG A 384 -38.42 69.21 -55.50
C ARG A 384 -36.93 68.89 -55.51
N LEU A 385 -36.07 69.89 -55.74
CA LEU A 385 -34.61 69.73 -55.66
C LEU A 385 -34.14 69.45 -54.22
N ARG A 386 -34.67 70.19 -53.25
CA ARG A 386 -34.28 70.08 -51.83
C ARG A 386 -34.69 68.75 -51.21
N HIS A 387 -35.86 68.24 -51.56
CA HIS A 387 -36.43 67.00 -51.01
C HIS A 387 -36.32 65.81 -51.98
N TYR A 388 -35.39 65.87 -52.93
CA TYR A 388 -35.11 64.75 -53.81
C TYR A 388 -34.59 63.56 -52.98
N HIS A 389 -35.25 62.42 -53.11
CA HIS A 389 -34.81 61.17 -52.50
C HIS A 389 -33.94 60.44 -53.51
N PHE A 390 -32.72 60.10 -53.09
CA PHE A 390 -31.78 59.40 -53.96
C PHE A 390 -32.31 58.02 -54.34
N ASP A 391 -32.43 57.77 -55.64
CA ASP A 391 -32.81 56.49 -56.22
C ASP A 391 -31.74 56.09 -57.26
N PRO A 392 -30.90 55.08 -56.99
CA PRO A 392 -29.76 54.74 -57.84
C PRO A 392 -30.18 54.41 -59.28
N VAL A 393 -31.32 53.71 -59.45
CA VAL A 393 -31.80 53.31 -60.78
C VAL A 393 -32.19 54.53 -61.62
N GLN A 394 -32.79 55.54 -60.99
CA GLN A 394 -33.20 56.77 -61.68
C GLN A 394 -32.03 57.71 -61.94
N VAL A 395 -31.07 57.74 -61.04
CA VAL A 395 -29.83 58.53 -61.16
C VAL A 395 -28.99 57.98 -62.32
N ASP A 396 -28.84 56.66 -62.44
CA ASP A 396 -28.12 56.03 -63.56
C ASP A 396 -28.83 56.23 -64.90
N LEU A 397 -30.17 56.14 -64.91
CA LEU A 397 -30.96 56.42 -66.09
C LEU A 397 -30.81 57.88 -66.55
N ALA A 398 -30.79 58.82 -65.59
CA ALA A 398 -30.61 60.25 -65.84
C ALA A 398 -29.17 60.61 -66.26
N ALA A 399 -28.17 59.93 -65.73
CA ALA A 399 -26.75 60.10 -66.09
C ALA A 399 -26.46 59.66 -67.52
N ASN A 400 -27.12 58.59 -67.99
CA ASN A 400 -26.90 57.97 -69.31
C ASN A 400 -27.80 58.51 -70.43
N VAL A 401 -28.56 59.59 -70.18
CA VAL A 401 -29.38 60.25 -71.20
C VAL A 401 -28.51 60.76 -72.35
N ARG A 402 -28.93 60.52 -73.61
CA ARG A 402 -28.32 61.02 -74.85
C ARG A 402 -29.30 61.86 -75.67
N LEU A 403 -28.77 62.77 -76.48
CA LEU A 403 -29.50 63.55 -77.49
C LEU A 403 -28.77 63.47 -78.83
N GLU A 404 -29.54 63.36 -79.92
CA GLU A 404 -28.98 63.36 -81.26
C GLU A 404 -28.36 64.73 -81.58
N GLY A 405 -27.07 64.74 -81.95
CA GLY A 405 -26.29 65.95 -82.24
C GLY A 405 -25.27 66.37 -81.17
N VAL A 406 -25.27 65.75 -79.98
CA VAL A 406 -24.26 65.97 -78.93
C VAL A 406 -23.46 64.69 -78.71
N ALA A 407 -22.13 64.78 -78.72
CA ALA A 407 -21.28 63.63 -78.47
C ALA A 407 -21.23 63.30 -76.95
N GLY A 408 -21.54 62.05 -76.60
CA GLY A 408 -21.47 61.53 -75.22
C GLY A 408 -22.80 61.48 -74.47
N THR A 409 -22.74 61.06 -73.20
CA THR A 409 -23.86 61.03 -72.25
C THR A 409 -23.97 62.34 -71.46
N CYS A 410 -25.12 62.56 -70.81
CA CYS A 410 -25.30 63.71 -69.92
C CYS A 410 -24.24 63.75 -68.81
N SER A 411 -23.82 62.60 -68.26
CA SER A 411 -22.77 62.54 -67.23
C SER A 411 -21.39 62.98 -67.74
N GLU A 412 -20.96 62.50 -68.91
CA GLU A 412 -19.70 62.88 -69.56
C GLU A 412 -19.69 64.38 -69.89
N TRP A 413 -20.82 64.89 -70.36
CA TRP A 413 -20.96 66.31 -70.70
C TRP A 413 -20.98 67.22 -69.46
N VAL A 414 -21.68 66.81 -68.39
CA VAL A 414 -21.69 67.52 -67.10
C VAL A 414 -20.30 67.48 -66.47
N GLN A 415 -19.54 66.39 -66.59
CA GLN A 415 -18.14 66.35 -66.12
C GLN A 415 -17.21 67.25 -66.95
N TYR A 416 -17.37 67.29 -68.28
CA TYR A 416 -16.60 68.18 -69.15
C TYR A 416 -16.85 69.67 -68.81
N THR A 417 -18.11 70.05 -68.57
CA THR A 417 -18.46 71.43 -68.17
C THR A 417 -18.11 71.80 -66.74
N LEU A 418 -17.92 70.81 -65.86
CA LEU A 418 -17.46 71.01 -64.48
C LEU A 418 -15.93 71.00 -64.36
N GLY A 419 -15.21 70.27 -65.22
CA GLY A 419 -13.75 70.21 -65.27
C GLY A 419 -13.09 71.57 -65.49
N ASP A 420 -13.74 72.45 -66.27
CA ASP A 420 -13.32 73.84 -66.51
C ASP A 420 -13.59 74.79 -65.32
N ILE A 421 -14.29 74.36 -64.27
CA ILE A 421 -14.63 75.19 -63.08
C ILE A 421 -13.76 74.85 -61.87
N THR A 422 -13.03 73.72 -61.89
CA THR A 422 -12.33 73.19 -60.70
C THR A 422 -10.79 73.11 -60.79
N SER A 423 -10.16 73.56 -61.88
CA SER A 423 -8.70 73.62 -62.00
C SER A 423 -8.04 74.85 -61.36
N ASP A 424 -8.56 75.34 -60.23
CA ASP A 424 -7.97 76.44 -59.46
C ASP A 424 -7.37 75.92 -58.13
N VAL A 425 -6.25 75.22 -58.26
CA VAL A 425 -5.20 75.23 -57.23
C VAL A 425 -3.93 75.76 -57.88
N GLY A 426 -3.75 77.07 -57.77
CA GLY A 426 -2.45 77.73 -57.90
C GLY A 426 -2.25 78.55 -59.17
N GLY A 427 -2.07 79.86 -58.98
CA GLY A 427 -1.25 80.69 -59.87
C GLY A 427 -2.00 81.80 -60.61
N ASP A 428 -1.73 83.02 -60.15
CA ASP A 428 -1.95 84.33 -60.77
C ASP A 428 -2.40 84.40 -62.25
N GLY A 429 -3.48 85.16 -62.46
CA GLY A 429 -3.68 85.99 -63.65
C GLY A 429 -4.19 85.30 -64.91
N TYR A 430 -5.48 84.92 -64.95
CA TYR A 430 -6.23 84.78 -66.21
C TYR A 430 -7.72 85.12 -66.00
N GLU A 431 -8.28 85.92 -66.91
CA GLU A 431 -9.68 86.36 -66.90
C GLU A 431 -10.67 85.18 -67.07
N PRO A 432 -11.88 85.22 -66.46
CA PRO A 432 -12.86 84.15 -66.58
C PRO A 432 -13.40 84.08 -68.02
N ARG A 433 -13.20 82.95 -68.70
CA ARG A 433 -13.87 82.69 -69.99
C ARG A 433 -15.39 82.66 -69.79
N GLU A 434 -16.09 83.30 -70.73
CA GLU A 434 -17.54 83.51 -70.77
C GLU A 434 -18.36 82.22 -70.51
N ASN A 435 -19.51 82.37 -69.83
CA ASN A 435 -20.49 81.32 -69.53
C ASN A 435 -20.72 80.35 -70.71
N VAL A 436 -20.15 79.13 -70.65
CA VAL A 436 -20.25 78.08 -71.69
C VAL A 436 -21.70 77.76 -72.12
N LEU A 437 -22.67 77.94 -71.21
CA LEU A 437 -24.11 77.74 -71.44
C LEU A 437 -24.89 79.05 -71.62
N GLY A 438 -24.31 80.24 -71.52
CA GLY A 438 -25.05 81.51 -71.61
C GLY A 438 -26.12 81.77 -70.52
N SER A 439 -26.24 80.91 -69.49
CA SER A 439 -27.17 81.05 -68.35
C SER A 439 -26.61 80.51 -67.04
N VAL A 440 -26.44 81.39 -66.05
CA VAL A 440 -25.96 81.06 -64.69
C VAL A 440 -26.85 80.04 -63.98
N LEU A 441 -28.17 80.07 -64.27
CA LEU A 441 -29.15 79.14 -63.68
C LEU A 441 -28.96 77.72 -64.21
N VAL A 442 -28.78 77.56 -65.52
CA VAL A 442 -28.62 76.24 -66.15
C VAL A 442 -27.27 75.62 -65.77
N THR A 443 -26.21 76.42 -65.67
CA THR A 443 -24.91 75.96 -65.16
C THR A 443 -25.01 75.51 -63.69
N SER A 444 -25.79 76.20 -62.86
CA SER A 444 -26.01 75.79 -61.46
C SER A 444 -26.85 74.52 -61.33
N ILE A 445 -27.83 74.33 -62.21
CA ILE A 445 -28.63 73.10 -62.30
C ILE A 445 -27.77 71.93 -62.79
N SER A 446 -26.91 72.17 -63.79
CA SER A 446 -25.91 71.21 -64.26
C SER A 446 -24.96 70.78 -63.13
N TYR A 447 -24.47 71.75 -62.35
CA TYR A 447 -23.66 71.50 -61.16
C TYR A 447 -24.39 70.62 -60.13
N TRP A 448 -25.67 70.89 -59.86
CA TRP A 448 -26.47 70.06 -58.96
C TRP A 448 -26.68 68.63 -59.50
N LEU A 449 -27.03 68.48 -60.78
CA LEU A 449 -27.14 67.16 -61.43
C LEU A 449 -25.81 66.39 -61.37
N GLY A 450 -24.69 67.05 -61.65
CA GLY A 450 -23.36 66.46 -61.54
C GLY A 450 -23.04 66.02 -60.11
N THR A 451 -23.44 66.79 -59.10
CA THR A 451 -23.27 66.36 -57.69
C THR A 451 -24.16 65.18 -57.30
N ILE A 452 -25.35 65.04 -57.89
CA ILE A 452 -26.25 63.90 -57.67
C ILE A 452 -25.73 62.65 -58.39
N PHE A 453 -25.25 62.77 -59.64
CA PHE A 453 -24.61 61.66 -60.35
C PHE A 453 -23.36 61.17 -59.63
N ASN A 454 -22.50 62.08 -59.16
CA ASN A 454 -21.31 61.72 -58.38
C ASN A 454 -21.62 61.25 -56.94
N SER A 455 -22.89 61.28 -56.50
CA SER A 455 -23.31 60.79 -55.18
C SER A 455 -23.69 59.32 -55.17
N SER A 456 -23.87 58.68 -56.34
CA SER A 456 -24.19 57.25 -56.46
C SER A 456 -23.07 56.37 -55.90
N THR A 457 -21.83 56.68 -56.24
CA THR A 457 -20.63 55.98 -55.74
C THR A 457 -20.57 56.02 -54.21
N GLY A 458 -20.81 57.19 -53.59
CA GLY A 458 -20.85 57.31 -52.14
C GLY A 458 -22.03 56.58 -51.47
N HIS A 459 -23.16 56.39 -52.16
CA HIS A 459 -24.29 55.58 -51.65
C HIS A 459 -24.03 54.08 -51.73
N GLU A 460 -23.31 53.63 -52.77
CA GLU A 460 -22.85 52.24 -52.88
C GLU A 460 -21.82 51.91 -51.81
N GLU A 461 -20.79 52.75 -51.63
CA GLU A 461 -19.79 52.61 -50.58
C GLU A 461 -20.41 52.61 -49.18
N GLU A 462 -21.40 53.47 -48.90
CA GLU A 462 -22.13 53.47 -47.64
C GLU A 462 -22.88 52.15 -47.39
N ARG A 463 -23.58 51.63 -48.41
CA ARG A 463 -24.32 50.36 -48.28
C ARG A 463 -23.38 49.18 -48.04
N GLU A 464 -22.25 49.14 -48.76
CA GLU A 464 -21.25 48.11 -48.58
C GLU A 464 -20.63 48.15 -47.17
N LEU A 465 -20.31 49.35 -46.67
CA LEU A 465 -19.82 49.54 -45.30
C LEU A 465 -20.84 49.10 -44.24
N ILE A 466 -22.13 49.38 -44.42
CA ILE A 466 -23.19 48.93 -43.50
C ILE A 466 -23.27 47.41 -43.47
N MET A 467 -23.20 46.77 -44.64
CA MET A 467 -23.23 45.32 -44.74
C MET A 467 -22.01 44.69 -44.05
N GLN A 468 -20.81 45.21 -44.33
CA GLN A 468 -19.57 44.78 -43.69
C GLN A 468 -19.61 44.99 -42.16
N GLU A 469 -20.03 46.17 -41.69
CA GLU A 469 -20.19 46.47 -40.26
C GLU A 469 -21.15 45.49 -39.58
N SER A 470 -22.32 45.22 -40.20
CA SER A 470 -23.31 44.30 -39.64
C SER A 470 -22.74 42.88 -39.50
N SER A 471 -21.99 42.41 -40.49
CA SER A 471 -21.34 41.09 -40.45
C SER A 471 -20.26 41.00 -39.38
N GLU A 472 -19.43 42.03 -39.22
CA GLU A 472 -18.40 42.07 -38.17
C GLU A 472 -19.03 42.18 -36.77
N ARG A 473 -20.14 42.91 -36.62
CA ARG A 473 -20.88 43.01 -35.35
C ARG A 473 -21.48 41.66 -34.94
N ASP A 474 -22.04 40.91 -35.88
CA ASP A 474 -22.56 39.57 -35.61
C ASP A 474 -21.45 38.62 -35.13
N VAL A 475 -20.28 38.68 -35.75
CA VAL A 475 -19.10 37.90 -35.32
C VAL A 475 -18.60 38.36 -33.95
N PHE A 476 -18.62 39.66 -33.67
CA PHE A 476 -18.25 40.21 -32.37
C PHE A 476 -19.15 39.71 -31.23
N GLU A 477 -20.48 39.70 -31.42
CA GLU A 477 -21.41 39.19 -30.40
C GLU A 477 -21.26 37.67 -30.17
N ARG A 478 -20.96 36.89 -31.21
CA ARG A 478 -20.62 35.46 -31.04
C ARG A 478 -19.33 35.28 -30.23
N ASN A 479 -18.27 36.01 -30.59
CA ASN A 479 -17.00 35.95 -29.86
C ASN A 479 -17.14 36.37 -28.38
N LYS A 480 -18.10 37.25 -28.06
CA LYS A 480 -18.39 37.65 -26.68
C LYS A 480 -18.92 36.49 -25.84
N ILE A 481 -19.84 35.69 -26.39
CA ILE A 481 -20.35 34.48 -25.75
C ILE A 481 -19.21 33.46 -25.56
N ASP A 482 -18.42 33.24 -26.61
CA ASP A 482 -17.28 32.32 -26.56
C ASP A 482 -16.25 32.75 -25.50
N LEU A 483 -16.01 34.06 -25.34
CA LEU A 483 -15.14 34.60 -24.29
C LEU A 483 -15.68 34.31 -22.89
N GLU A 484 -16.99 34.48 -22.65
CA GLU A 484 -17.60 34.15 -21.35
C GLU A 484 -17.53 32.66 -21.03
N VAL A 485 -17.67 31.80 -22.04
CA VAL A 485 -17.47 30.34 -21.91
C VAL A 485 -16.02 30.03 -21.53
N LEU A 486 -15.03 30.60 -22.22
CA LEU A 486 -13.61 30.40 -21.91
C LEU A 486 -13.26 30.90 -20.50
N VAL A 487 -13.79 32.05 -20.08
CA VAL A 487 -13.62 32.57 -18.71
C VAL A 487 -14.18 31.60 -17.68
N SER A 488 -15.37 31.05 -17.94
CA SER A 488 -16.02 30.06 -17.06
C SER A 488 -15.23 28.76 -16.98
N ARG A 489 -14.74 28.25 -18.12
CA ARG A 489 -13.86 27.06 -18.18
C ARG A 489 -12.57 27.25 -17.39
N CYS A 490 -11.89 28.38 -17.59
CA CYS A 490 -10.69 28.74 -16.81
C CYS A 490 -10.98 28.74 -15.30
N ALA A 491 -12.13 29.24 -14.87
CA ALA A 491 -12.50 29.27 -13.46
C ALA A 491 -12.78 27.86 -12.89
N ILE A 492 -13.42 26.98 -13.67
CA ILE A 492 -13.69 25.59 -13.27
C ILE A 492 -12.38 24.83 -13.12
N LEU A 493 -11.52 24.85 -14.16
CA LEU A 493 -10.24 24.14 -14.15
C LEU A 493 -9.30 24.62 -13.03
N ARG A 494 -9.32 25.92 -12.71
CA ARG A 494 -8.55 26.45 -11.57
C ARG A 494 -9.05 25.92 -10.23
N ARG A 495 -10.37 25.80 -10.02
CA ARG A 495 -10.92 25.20 -8.80
C ARG A 495 -10.55 23.72 -8.69
N GLU A 496 -10.65 22.97 -9.77
CA GLU A 496 -10.22 21.56 -9.79
C GLU A 496 -8.72 21.43 -9.46
N LEU A 497 -7.89 22.32 -10.00
CA LEU A 497 -6.46 22.38 -9.68
C LEU A 497 -6.21 22.67 -8.19
N ASP A 498 -6.93 23.64 -7.61
CA ASP A 498 -6.84 23.98 -6.19
C ASP A 498 -7.30 22.82 -5.29
N ASP A 499 -8.37 22.12 -5.67
CA ASP A 499 -8.88 20.95 -4.96
C ASP A 499 -7.86 19.81 -4.95
N VAL A 500 -7.24 19.51 -6.10
CA VAL A 500 -6.18 18.49 -6.20
C VAL A 500 -4.95 18.88 -5.37
N ASN A 501 -4.53 20.15 -5.41
CA ASN A 501 -3.43 20.64 -4.58
C ASN A 501 -3.75 20.52 -3.07
N SER A 502 -4.97 20.84 -2.66
CA SER A 502 -5.39 20.65 -1.27
C SER A 502 -5.38 19.17 -0.85
N SER A 503 -5.78 18.27 -1.75
CA SER A 503 -5.70 16.82 -1.54
C SER A 503 -4.25 16.36 -1.38
N ILE A 504 -3.33 16.86 -2.20
CA ILE A 504 -1.89 16.59 -2.07
C ILE A 504 -1.37 17.02 -0.69
N ASP A 505 -1.72 18.22 -0.23
CA ASP A 505 -1.32 18.72 1.10
C ASP A 505 -1.85 17.84 2.23
N THR A 506 -3.11 17.42 2.17
CA THR A 506 -3.69 16.51 3.18
C THR A 506 -2.99 15.15 3.19
N ASN A 507 -2.67 14.60 2.01
CA ASN A 507 -1.95 13.34 1.88
C ASN A 507 -0.51 13.45 2.41
N TYR A 508 0.19 14.57 2.18
CA TYR A 508 1.51 14.83 2.77
C TYR A 508 1.46 14.93 4.29
N ARG A 509 0.45 15.58 4.87
CA ARG A 509 0.25 15.61 6.33
C ARG A 509 0.04 14.20 6.89
N PHE A 510 -0.70 13.35 6.18
CA PHE A 510 -0.91 11.95 6.57
C PHE A 510 0.38 11.12 6.47
N ILE A 511 1.18 11.31 5.41
CA ILE A 511 2.50 10.68 5.26
C ILE A 511 3.41 11.09 6.42
N ALA A 512 3.46 12.39 6.76
CA ALA A 512 4.26 12.90 7.88
C ALA A 512 3.82 12.28 9.22
N ASP A 513 2.51 12.07 9.43
CA ASP A 513 2.00 11.39 10.62
C ASP A 513 2.40 9.90 10.66
N ILE A 514 2.34 9.19 9.53
CA ILE A 514 2.83 7.81 9.45
C ILE A 514 4.34 7.76 9.72
N GLU A 515 5.12 8.67 9.13
CA GLU A 515 6.57 8.73 9.33
C GLU A 515 6.92 9.03 10.80
N ARG A 516 6.16 9.89 11.48
CA ARG A 516 6.25 10.12 12.93
C ARG A 516 5.99 8.83 13.71
N LYS A 517 4.91 8.11 13.41
CA LYS A 517 4.57 6.82 14.04
C LYS A 517 5.65 5.77 13.82
N MET A 518 6.22 5.72 12.62
CA MET A 518 7.34 4.83 12.30
C MET A 518 8.62 5.20 13.05
N LYS A 519 8.94 6.49 13.18
CA LYS A 519 10.07 6.98 13.97
C LYS A 519 9.94 6.55 15.43
N ILE A 520 8.78 6.79 16.05
CA ILE A 520 8.49 6.37 17.43
C ILE A 520 8.56 4.85 17.58
N SER A 521 8.00 4.10 16.63
CA SER A 521 8.09 2.64 16.62
C SER A 521 9.53 2.14 16.62
N ARG A 522 10.41 2.75 15.82
CA ARG A 522 11.84 2.43 15.78
C ARG A 522 12.54 2.75 17.09
N VAL A 523 12.26 3.91 17.68
CA VAL A 523 12.85 4.31 18.97
C VAL A 523 12.42 3.35 20.09
N MET A 524 11.14 2.95 20.13
CA MET A 524 10.63 1.98 21.11
C MET A 524 11.25 0.59 20.97
N ASN A 525 11.67 0.23 19.75
CA ASN A 525 12.32 -1.03 19.45
C ASN A 525 13.84 -0.98 19.59
N PHE A 526 14.42 0.19 19.88
CA PHE A 526 15.85 0.33 20.05
C PHE A 526 16.32 -0.46 21.26
N VAL A 527 17.46 -1.13 21.10
CA VAL A 527 18.09 -1.95 22.13
C VAL A 527 19.49 -1.41 22.34
N THR A 528 19.83 -1.05 23.57
CA THR A 528 21.17 -0.59 23.93
C THR A 528 22.19 -1.74 23.84
N SER A 529 23.49 -1.43 23.85
CA SER A 529 24.59 -2.41 23.91
C SER A 529 24.50 -3.39 25.09
N ASP A 530 23.85 -2.96 26.17
CA ASP A 530 23.57 -3.74 27.38
C ASP A 530 22.27 -4.55 27.29
N GLY A 531 21.50 -4.39 26.22
CA GLY A 531 20.27 -5.11 25.96
C GLY A 531 19.00 -4.45 26.49
N HIS A 532 19.06 -3.19 26.95
CA HIS A 532 17.88 -2.49 27.44
C HIS A 532 17.06 -1.88 26.30
N THR A 533 15.75 -2.02 26.42
CA THR A 533 14.74 -1.22 25.69
C THR A 533 14.28 -0.09 26.60
N ALA A 534 13.62 0.93 26.05
CA ALA A 534 13.03 2.00 26.87
C ALA A 534 12.10 1.45 27.96
N LEU A 535 11.33 0.39 27.65
CA LEU A 535 10.44 -0.26 28.61
C LEU A 535 11.18 -1.09 29.66
N SER A 536 12.24 -1.83 29.28
CA SER A 536 13.00 -2.59 30.28
C SER A 536 13.82 -1.68 31.20
N TRP A 537 14.25 -0.51 30.71
CA TRP A 537 14.88 0.53 31.54
C TRP A 537 13.87 1.20 32.50
N ALA A 538 12.67 1.55 32.02
CA ALA A 538 11.59 2.03 32.87
C ALA A 538 11.16 0.99 33.92
N SER A 539 11.22 -0.30 33.54
CA SER A 539 10.91 -1.41 34.45
C SER A 539 11.98 -1.62 35.52
N ALA A 540 13.25 -1.39 35.19
CA ALA A 540 14.34 -1.44 36.16
C ALA A 540 14.25 -0.28 37.17
N SER A 541 13.88 0.92 36.72
CA SER A 541 13.71 2.10 37.57
C SER A 541 12.45 2.12 38.43
N GLY A 542 11.44 1.29 38.13
CA GLY A 542 10.23 1.17 38.95
C GLY A 542 9.14 2.22 38.69
N ASN A 543 9.23 2.99 37.61
CA ASN A 543 8.29 4.08 37.34
C ASN A 543 6.99 3.58 36.67
N ASN A 544 5.90 3.50 37.44
CA ASN A 544 4.58 3.04 37.00
C ASN A 544 3.98 3.89 35.86
N ASP A 545 4.02 5.22 35.98
CA ASP A 545 3.36 6.11 35.02
C ASP A 545 4.09 6.19 33.69
N VAL A 546 5.43 6.27 33.74
CA VAL A 546 6.29 6.19 32.55
C VAL A 546 6.07 4.85 31.84
N THR A 547 5.98 3.74 32.59
CA THR A 547 5.72 2.41 32.02
C THR A 547 4.37 2.34 31.32
N LYS A 548 3.30 2.88 31.93
CA LYS A 548 1.98 2.95 31.29
C LYS A 548 2.00 3.79 30.02
N LEU A 549 2.72 4.92 30.04
CA LEU A 549 2.87 5.81 28.90
C LEU A 549 3.61 5.13 27.73
N LEU A 550 4.75 4.49 28.02
CA LEU A 550 5.51 3.72 27.03
C LEU A 550 4.67 2.62 26.39
N LEU A 551 3.89 1.88 27.20
CA LEU A 551 2.98 0.84 26.70
C LEU A 551 1.86 1.41 25.80
N LYS A 552 1.31 2.58 26.15
CA LYS A 552 0.30 3.27 25.33
C LYS A 552 0.87 3.69 23.97
N ASN A 553 2.15 4.04 23.92
CA ASN A 553 2.81 4.57 22.73
C ASN A 553 3.61 3.54 21.93
N GLY A 554 3.47 2.25 22.24
CA GLY A 554 3.93 1.17 21.37
C GLY A 554 5.21 0.46 21.79
N ALA A 555 5.62 0.60 23.06
CA ALA A 555 6.70 -0.18 23.63
C ALA A 555 6.33 -1.67 23.73
N ARG A 556 7.31 -2.54 23.43
CA ARG A 556 7.13 -4.00 23.40
C ARG A 556 7.41 -4.61 24.76
N THR A 557 6.53 -5.49 25.22
CA THR A 557 6.69 -6.28 26.46
C THR A 557 7.47 -7.57 26.25
N ALA A 558 7.57 -8.04 25.00
CA ALA A 558 8.05 -9.37 24.64
C ALA A 558 9.23 -9.31 23.64
N ILE A 559 9.81 -10.49 23.39
CA ILE A 559 10.86 -10.69 22.39
C ILE A 559 10.28 -10.31 21.01
N GLY A 560 10.96 -9.43 20.28
CA GLY A 560 10.46 -8.81 19.04
C GLY A 560 10.00 -9.78 17.94
N ASP A 561 9.30 -9.25 16.93
CA ASP A 561 8.65 -10.00 15.85
C ASP A 561 9.60 -10.95 15.09
N ASP A 562 10.90 -10.62 15.01
CA ASP A 562 11.93 -11.41 14.35
C ASP A 562 12.04 -12.83 14.92
N CYS A 563 12.07 -12.95 16.25
CA CYS A 563 12.18 -14.25 16.92
C CYS A 563 10.95 -15.10 16.65
N ILE A 564 9.76 -14.49 16.68
CA ILE A 564 8.51 -15.17 16.36
C ILE A 564 8.55 -15.66 14.91
N GLY A 565 9.05 -14.84 13.97
CA GLY A 565 9.23 -15.20 12.57
C GLY A 565 10.19 -16.38 12.38
N TRP A 566 11.34 -16.37 13.06
CA TRP A 566 12.31 -17.47 13.01
C TRP A 566 11.77 -18.74 13.66
N SER A 567 11.09 -18.65 14.80
CA SER A 567 10.44 -19.79 15.46
C SER A 567 9.33 -20.39 14.58
N ALA A 568 8.51 -19.56 13.95
CA ALA A 568 7.52 -20.00 12.97
C ALA A 568 8.20 -20.69 11.77
N SER A 569 9.30 -20.14 11.28
CA SER A 569 10.10 -20.75 10.20
C SER A 569 10.68 -22.11 10.60
N ILE A 570 11.14 -22.28 11.85
CA ILE A 570 11.61 -23.57 12.37
C ILE A 570 10.46 -24.60 12.36
N ILE A 571 9.27 -24.21 12.82
CA ILE A 571 8.09 -25.08 12.83
C ILE A 571 7.69 -25.44 11.40
N GLN A 572 7.60 -24.46 10.50
CA GLN A 572 7.25 -24.67 9.09
C GLN A 572 8.24 -25.59 8.38
N VAL A 573 9.54 -25.37 8.53
CA VAL A 573 10.58 -26.22 7.93
C VAL A 573 10.48 -27.64 8.47
N SER A 574 10.31 -27.79 9.79
CA SER A 574 10.17 -29.10 10.43
C SER A 574 8.89 -29.84 9.99
N PHE A 575 7.78 -29.12 9.87
CA PHE A 575 6.50 -29.67 9.45
C PHE A 575 6.47 -30.05 7.97
N ARG A 576 6.99 -29.19 7.08
CA ARG A 576 7.16 -29.52 5.65
C ARG A 576 8.07 -30.73 5.47
N HIS A 577 9.12 -30.83 6.27
CA HIS A 577 10.00 -32.00 6.28
C HIS A 577 9.26 -33.27 6.74
N TYR A 578 8.46 -33.19 7.80
CA TYR A 578 7.62 -34.29 8.26
C TYR A 578 6.63 -34.76 7.19
N ILE A 579 5.87 -33.84 6.57
CA ILE A 579 4.95 -34.16 5.48
C ILE A 579 5.69 -34.83 4.34
N TRP A 580 6.80 -34.23 3.89
CA TRP A 580 7.61 -34.80 2.82
C TRP A 580 8.10 -36.21 3.18
N LYS A 581 8.60 -36.43 4.40
CA LYS A 581 9.07 -37.75 4.87
C LYS A 581 7.92 -38.77 4.90
N SER A 582 6.72 -38.35 5.28
CA SER A 582 5.53 -39.21 5.26
C SER A 582 5.10 -39.58 3.83
N ALA A 583 5.14 -38.62 2.89
CA ALA A 583 4.84 -38.84 1.48
C ALA A 583 5.94 -39.67 0.78
N PHE A 584 7.20 -39.47 1.14
CA PHE A 584 8.35 -40.24 0.67
C PHE A 584 8.25 -41.71 1.08
N LYS A 585 7.85 -41.97 2.33
CA LYS A 585 7.54 -43.33 2.81
C LYS A 585 6.37 -43.98 2.06
N ARG A 586 5.32 -43.23 1.70
CA ARG A 586 4.18 -43.76 0.90
C ARG A 586 4.55 -44.02 -0.56
N LYS A 587 5.32 -43.13 -1.19
CA LYS A 587 5.84 -43.30 -2.57
C LYS A 587 6.83 -44.45 -2.70
N SER A 588 7.39 -44.94 -1.59
CA SER A 588 8.23 -46.15 -1.54
C SER A 588 7.53 -47.41 -2.05
N LEU A 589 6.19 -47.42 -2.12
CA LEU A 589 5.41 -48.56 -2.62
C LEU A 589 5.28 -48.60 -4.15
N VAL A 590 5.66 -47.54 -4.90
CA VAL A 590 5.26 -47.40 -6.32
C VAL A 590 6.42 -47.03 -7.29
N ALA A 591 7.66 -46.75 -6.87
CA ALA A 591 8.67 -46.15 -7.77
C ALA A 591 9.98 -46.94 -8.05
N THR A 592 10.40 -46.88 -9.31
CA THR A 592 11.51 -47.53 -10.06
C THR A 592 12.96 -47.10 -9.73
N ARG A 593 13.22 -46.26 -8.72
CA ARG A 593 14.58 -45.78 -8.37
C ARG A 593 15.39 -46.75 -7.51
N SER A 594 16.72 -46.74 -7.62
CA SER A 594 17.62 -47.61 -6.84
C SER A 594 17.57 -47.30 -5.32
N SER A 595 17.74 -48.32 -4.47
CA SER A 595 17.68 -48.18 -3.00
C SER A 595 18.72 -47.19 -2.43
N ARG A 596 19.88 -47.07 -3.09
CA ARG A 596 20.96 -46.15 -2.70
C ARG A 596 20.66 -44.69 -3.01
N GLU A 597 20.08 -44.40 -4.18
CA GLU A 597 19.66 -43.03 -4.54
C GLU A 597 18.61 -42.49 -3.56
N ARG A 598 17.66 -43.33 -3.13
CA ARG A 598 16.65 -42.97 -2.14
C ARG A 598 17.26 -42.67 -0.76
N ALA A 599 18.22 -43.48 -0.32
CA ALA A 599 18.92 -43.26 0.95
C ALA A 599 19.75 -41.96 0.91
N TYR A 600 20.35 -41.66 -0.24
CA TYR A 600 21.08 -40.42 -0.45
C TYR A 600 20.15 -39.20 -0.45
N GLU A 601 19.03 -39.22 -1.18
CA GLU A 601 18.04 -38.12 -1.20
C GLU A 601 17.46 -37.83 0.20
N LEU A 602 17.19 -38.88 0.99
CA LEU A 602 16.76 -38.73 2.37
C LEU A 602 17.85 -38.08 3.23
N LYS A 603 19.09 -38.55 3.13
CA LYS A 603 20.22 -38.06 3.94
C LYS A 603 20.55 -36.60 3.61
N THR A 604 20.54 -36.22 2.33
CA THR A 604 20.81 -34.84 1.91
C THR A 604 19.71 -33.89 2.40
N ARG A 605 18.43 -34.24 2.26
CA ARG A 605 17.33 -33.40 2.77
C ARG A 605 17.29 -33.33 4.30
N ASP A 606 17.53 -34.43 5.01
CA ASP A 606 17.64 -34.45 6.48
C ASP A 606 18.77 -33.51 6.94
N LEU A 607 19.93 -33.55 6.27
CA LEU A 607 21.05 -32.66 6.55
C LEU A 607 20.70 -31.18 6.29
N THR A 608 20.15 -30.84 5.13
CA THR A 608 19.77 -29.47 4.78
C THR A 608 18.77 -28.87 5.76
N VAL A 609 17.76 -29.66 6.16
CA VAL A 609 16.76 -29.24 7.16
C VAL A 609 17.40 -29.06 8.53
N SER A 610 18.29 -29.97 8.94
CA SER A 610 19.03 -29.87 10.21
C SER A 610 19.91 -28.61 10.25
N LEU A 611 20.64 -28.32 9.17
CA LEU A 611 21.45 -27.11 9.05
C LEU A 611 20.60 -25.84 9.12
N ARG A 612 19.46 -25.79 8.41
CA ARG A 612 18.54 -24.65 8.47
C ARG A 612 17.91 -24.47 9.86
N ARG A 613 17.56 -25.56 10.54
CA ARG A 613 17.01 -25.51 11.90
C ARG A 613 18.05 -25.02 12.90
N THR A 614 19.29 -25.50 12.79
CA THR A 614 20.38 -25.08 13.67
C THR A 614 20.74 -23.61 13.44
N SER A 615 20.77 -23.12 12.20
CA SER A 615 21.00 -21.70 11.92
C SER A 615 19.90 -20.82 12.50
N LEU A 616 18.63 -21.14 12.24
CA LEU A 616 17.49 -20.39 12.80
C LEU A 616 17.46 -20.45 14.34
N SER A 617 17.77 -21.60 14.94
CA SER A 617 17.83 -21.74 16.39
C SER A 617 18.95 -20.89 17.01
N ARG A 618 20.10 -20.76 16.34
CA ARG A 618 21.17 -19.84 16.77
C ARG A 618 20.70 -18.40 16.73
N LEU A 619 20.01 -17.96 15.66
CA LEU A 619 19.47 -16.61 15.57
C LEU A 619 18.50 -16.29 16.71
N VAL A 620 17.57 -17.21 17.02
CA VAL A 620 16.66 -17.06 18.16
C VAL A 620 17.42 -16.94 19.47
N LYS A 621 18.37 -17.86 19.74
CA LYS A 621 19.16 -17.82 20.98
C LYS A 621 19.97 -16.53 21.13
N ARG A 622 20.60 -16.05 20.05
CA ARG A 622 21.37 -14.79 20.04
C ARG A 622 20.48 -13.60 20.39
N ARG A 623 19.34 -13.48 19.73
CA ARG A 623 18.41 -12.36 19.94
C ARG A 623 17.79 -12.37 21.33
N VAL A 624 17.58 -13.55 21.90
CA VAL A 624 17.12 -13.70 23.28
C VAL A 624 18.21 -13.30 24.28
N ALA A 625 19.49 -13.60 24.00
CA ALA A 625 20.61 -13.20 24.84
C ALA A 625 20.89 -11.69 24.79
N SER A 626 20.58 -11.03 23.67
CA SER A 626 20.84 -9.60 23.47
C SER A 626 19.75 -8.67 24.01
N ILE A 627 18.60 -9.17 24.45
CA ILE A 627 17.49 -8.35 24.94
C ILE A 627 17.17 -8.68 26.38
N ARG A 628 17.10 -7.66 27.24
CA ARG A 628 16.56 -7.75 28.59
C ARG A 628 15.04 -7.60 28.57
N LEU A 629 14.35 -8.60 29.11
CA LEU A 629 12.88 -8.59 29.16
C LEU A 629 12.39 -7.63 30.25
N PRO A 630 11.49 -6.68 29.94
CA PRO A 630 10.93 -5.75 30.93
C PRO A 630 10.30 -6.45 32.14
N LEU A 631 9.58 -7.55 31.90
CA LEU A 631 8.96 -8.34 32.96
C LEU A 631 9.98 -9.03 33.87
N ALA A 632 11.14 -9.44 33.32
CA ALA A 632 12.21 -10.03 34.12
C ALA A 632 12.94 -8.96 34.93
N GLU A 633 13.20 -7.78 34.36
CA GLU A 633 13.81 -6.64 35.06
C GLU A 633 12.94 -6.13 36.21
N ALA A 634 11.62 -6.01 35.99
CA ALA A 634 10.68 -5.64 37.07
C ALA A 634 10.71 -6.67 38.21
N LEU A 635 10.85 -7.95 37.89
CA LEU A 635 10.91 -9.03 38.89
C LEU A 635 12.24 -9.08 39.64
N ILE A 636 13.36 -8.87 38.95
CA ILE A 636 14.70 -8.85 39.56
C ILE A 636 14.81 -7.70 40.58
N ASN A 637 14.27 -6.52 40.22
CA ASN A 637 14.30 -5.32 41.06
C ASN A 637 13.14 -5.23 42.07
N GLY A 638 12.15 -6.12 41.96
CA GLY A 638 11.04 -6.24 42.90
C GLY A 638 9.91 -5.22 42.78
N HIS A 639 9.62 -4.78 41.56
CA HIS A 639 8.55 -3.82 41.25
C HIS A 639 7.21 -4.53 40.97
N PHE A 640 6.47 -4.87 42.02
CA PHE A 640 5.23 -5.66 41.94
C PHE A 640 4.12 -5.06 41.09
N ASP A 641 3.86 -3.76 41.21
CA ASP A 641 2.83 -3.07 40.45
C ASP A 641 3.09 -3.18 38.94
N LEU A 642 4.37 -3.11 38.54
CA LEU A 642 4.80 -3.27 37.17
C LEU A 642 4.63 -4.70 36.67
N ILE A 643 4.83 -5.71 37.51
CA ILE A 643 4.60 -7.12 37.15
C ILE A 643 3.13 -7.32 36.76
N HIS A 644 2.20 -6.70 37.48
CA HIS A 644 0.77 -6.75 37.13
C HIS A 644 0.46 -5.97 35.85
N ILE A 645 0.99 -4.75 35.70
CA ILE A 645 0.73 -3.89 34.52
C ILE A 645 1.31 -4.50 33.23
N ILE A 646 2.55 -4.97 33.28
CA ILE A 646 3.26 -5.57 32.14
C ILE A 646 2.71 -6.97 31.88
N GLY A 647 2.54 -7.78 32.94
CA GLY A 647 2.05 -9.16 32.85
C GLY A 647 0.66 -9.26 32.23
N ALA A 648 -0.25 -8.32 32.53
CA ALA A 648 -1.58 -8.28 31.93
C ALA A 648 -1.57 -8.01 30.41
N LYS A 649 -0.52 -7.35 29.90
CA LYS A 649 -0.38 -6.98 28.48
C LYS A 649 0.64 -7.83 27.72
N SER A 650 1.41 -8.67 28.41
CA SER A 650 2.50 -9.43 27.80
C SER A 650 2.06 -10.79 27.30
N ASP A 651 2.48 -11.16 26.08
CA ASP A 651 2.30 -12.51 25.53
C ASP A 651 3.20 -13.58 26.21
N ILE A 652 4.20 -13.14 26.98
CA ILE A 652 5.16 -14.02 27.66
C ILE A 652 4.70 -14.25 29.09
N SER A 653 4.62 -15.52 29.48
CA SER A 653 4.36 -15.87 30.88
C SER A 653 5.53 -15.49 31.79
N LEU A 654 5.25 -15.16 33.04
CA LEU A 654 6.26 -14.85 34.04
C LEU A 654 7.38 -15.92 34.13
N PHE A 655 7.01 -17.20 34.04
CA PHE A 655 7.96 -18.32 34.07
C PHE A 655 8.89 -18.35 32.86
N GLN A 656 8.38 -18.04 31.67
CA GLN A 656 9.21 -17.93 30.48
C GLN A 656 10.17 -16.74 30.59
N ALA A 657 9.73 -15.61 31.16
CA ALA A 657 10.60 -14.47 31.41
C ALA A 657 11.75 -14.83 32.36
N ILE A 658 11.47 -15.60 33.44
CA ILE A 658 12.48 -16.07 34.41
C ILE A 658 13.46 -17.06 33.77
N ASN A 659 12.98 -18.07 33.04
CA ASN A 659 13.89 -19.05 32.40
C ASN A 659 14.80 -18.42 31.35
N VAL A 660 14.32 -17.35 30.72
CA VAL A 660 15.09 -16.61 29.73
C VAL A 660 16.08 -15.66 30.42
N SER A 661 15.83 -15.26 31.67
CA SER A 661 16.71 -14.36 32.42
C SER A 661 18.11 -14.91 32.67
N SER A 662 18.26 -16.24 32.78
CA SER A 662 19.57 -16.88 32.90
C SER A 662 20.46 -16.71 31.66
N LEU A 663 19.88 -16.27 30.52
CA LEU A 663 20.58 -16.04 29.26
C LEU A 663 20.96 -14.56 29.05
N PHE A 664 20.53 -13.65 29.92
CA PHE A 664 20.82 -12.22 29.77
C PHE A 664 22.25 -11.88 30.21
N LYS A 665 22.84 -10.84 29.59
CA LYS A 665 24.04 -10.17 30.14
C LYS A 665 23.76 -9.76 31.59
N ARG A 666 24.69 -10.06 32.49
CA ARG A 666 24.58 -9.74 33.93
C ARG A 666 24.09 -8.29 34.13
N PRO A 667 23.08 -8.04 34.98
CA PRO A 667 22.54 -6.69 35.21
C PRO A 667 23.67 -5.73 35.58
N SER A 668 23.71 -4.59 34.90
CA SER A 668 24.68 -3.53 35.16
C SER A 668 24.12 -2.60 36.24
N GLY A 669 24.62 -2.78 37.48
CA GLY A 669 24.44 -1.90 38.65
C GLY A 669 23.54 -2.51 39.74
N MET A 670 23.93 -2.67 41.02
CA MET A 670 25.17 -2.38 41.75
C MET A 670 25.81 -3.70 42.26
N ILE A 671 27.13 -3.83 42.18
CA ILE A 671 27.90 -4.92 42.81
C ILE A 671 28.67 -4.32 44.01
N PRO A 672 28.69 -4.98 45.16
CA PRO A 672 29.97 -5.36 45.76
C PRO A 672 30.19 -6.88 45.84
N ARG A 673 31.47 -7.27 45.81
CA ARG A 673 32.01 -8.61 45.60
C ARG A 673 31.89 -9.55 46.81
N HIS A 674 31.96 -10.85 46.48
CA HIS A 674 32.26 -12.04 47.29
C HIS A 674 31.11 -12.64 48.11
N LEU A 675 30.59 -13.79 47.66
CA LEU A 675 30.03 -14.81 48.54
C LEU A 675 30.88 -16.11 48.47
N PRO A 676 31.12 -16.81 49.59
CA PRO A 676 31.83 -18.08 49.60
C PRO A 676 31.02 -19.19 48.91
N LYS A 677 31.72 -20.17 48.33
CA LYS A 677 31.22 -21.26 47.48
C LYS A 677 30.35 -22.32 48.17
N GLU A 678 29.97 -22.15 49.42
CA GLU A 678 29.43 -23.24 50.23
C GLU A 678 28.07 -22.86 50.81
N CYS A 679 27.03 -23.00 49.99
CA CYS A 679 25.69 -23.22 50.50
C CYS A 679 24.78 -23.79 49.39
N LEU A 680 24.11 -24.88 49.75
CA LEU A 680 22.87 -25.42 49.18
C LEU A 680 23.02 -26.66 48.29
N SER A 681 22.61 -27.77 48.90
CA SER A 681 22.48 -29.13 48.40
C SER A 681 21.52 -29.25 47.22
N GLU A 682 21.93 -30.11 46.29
CA GLU A 682 21.21 -30.59 45.13
C GLU A 682 19.96 -31.36 45.57
N ASP A 683 18.76 -30.85 45.29
CA ASP A 683 17.57 -31.64 44.93
C ASP A 683 16.33 -30.75 44.88
N ASN A 684 16.11 -30.08 43.74
CA ASN A 684 14.80 -29.71 43.19
C ASN A 684 14.99 -29.05 41.81
N THR A 685 14.15 -29.43 40.84
CA THR A 685 14.23 -28.95 39.44
C THR A 685 13.84 -27.49 39.25
N LEU A 686 13.13 -26.89 40.22
CA LEU A 686 12.88 -25.44 40.26
C LEU A 686 14.11 -24.67 40.76
N THR A 687 14.79 -25.17 41.78
CA THR A 687 15.97 -24.51 42.34
C THR A 687 17.12 -24.39 41.32
N SER A 688 17.29 -25.34 40.39
CA SER A 688 18.34 -25.25 39.36
C SER A 688 18.11 -24.13 38.33
N SER A 689 16.87 -23.74 38.04
CA SER A 689 16.53 -22.59 37.18
C SER A 689 16.69 -21.24 37.89
N ILE A 690 16.72 -21.24 39.23
CA ILE A 690 16.72 -20.07 40.10
C ILE A 690 18.13 -19.74 40.64
N MET A 691 19.01 -20.75 40.73
CA MET A 691 20.42 -20.60 41.14
C MET A 691 21.24 -19.55 40.35
N PRO A 692 20.93 -19.21 39.08
CA PRO A 692 21.57 -18.09 38.39
C PRO A 692 21.12 -16.70 38.88
N CYS A 693 19.86 -16.56 39.32
CA CYS A 693 19.27 -15.28 39.75
C CYS A 693 19.72 -14.88 41.16
N LEU A 694 19.90 -15.85 42.06
CA LEU A 694 20.47 -15.64 43.40
C LEU A 694 21.92 -15.12 43.35
N ARG A 695 22.66 -15.36 42.25
CA ARG A 695 24.03 -14.83 42.06
C ARG A 695 24.08 -13.35 41.66
N LEU A 696 22.91 -12.72 41.48
CA LEU A 696 22.77 -11.33 41.01
C LEU A 696 22.27 -10.38 42.11
N GLN A 697 22.27 -10.81 43.38
CA GLN A 697 21.85 -10.00 44.53
C GLN A 697 22.61 -8.66 44.64
N HIS A 698 21.86 -7.60 44.95
CA HIS A 698 22.36 -6.25 45.17
C HIS A 698 22.62 -5.93 46.66
N GLU A 699 22.17 -6.78 47.58
CA GLU A 699 22.29 -6.59 49.03
C GLU A 699 23.01 -7.78 49.70
N GLN A 700 23.77 -7.49 50.75
CA GLN A 700 24.52 -8.49 51.54
C GLN A 700 23.61 -9.39 52.39
N ASP A 701 22.38 -8.94 52.66
CA ASP A 701 21.42 -9.64 53.50
C ASP A 701 20.37 -10.34 52.63
N VAL A 702 20.31 -11.67 52.71
CA VAL A 702 19.48 -12.50 51.81
C VAL A 702 17.99 -12.30 52.09
N ASP A 703 17.63 -11.98 53.34
CA ASP A 703 16.24 -11.84 53.78
C ASP A 703 15.65 -10.44 53.56
N SER A 704 16.47 -9.39 53.41
CA SER A 704 16.01 -8.01 53.11
C SER A 704 15.82 -7.74 51.62
N CYS A 705 16.36 -8.61 50.76
CA CYS A 705 16.44 -8.36 49.34
C CYS A 705 15.03 -8.26 48.70
N ALA A 706 14.74 -7.15 48.01
CA ALA A 706 13.50 -6.93 47.26
C ALA A 706 13.15 -8.11 46.32
N PHE A 707 14.17 -8.81 45.81
CA PHE A 707 14.03 -10.03 45.02
C PHE A 707 13.35 -11.19 45.78
N VAL A 708 13.64 -11.40 47.06
CA VAL A 708 13.10 -12.51 47.86
C VAL A 708 11.63 -12.30 48.19
N SER A 709 11.22 -11.05 48.46
CA SER A 709 9.80 -10.70 48.63
C SER A 709 9.00 -10.92 47.33
N SER A 710 9.62 -10.57 46.20
CA SER A 710 9.06 -10.72 44.86
C SER A 710 8.95 -12.18 44.46
N TYR A 711 9.99 -12.94 44.78
CA TYR A 711 10.05 -14.38 44.60
C TYR A 711 8.96 -15.12 45.38
N LYS A 712 8.76 -14.81 46.68
CA LYS A 712 7.68 -15.42 47.49
C LYS A 712 6.31 -15.22 46.84
N SER A 713 5.99 -13.99 46.44
CA SER A 713 4.71 -13.68 45.78
C SER A 713 4.55 -14.36 44.42
N VAL A 714 5.64 -14.53 43.67
CA VAL A 714 5.65 -15.26 42.39
C VAL A 714 5.46 -16.77 42.59
N VAL A 715 6.08 -17.34 43.62
CA VAL A 715 5.84 -18.73 44.03
C VAL A 715 4.38 -18.94 44.41
N ASP A 716 3.76 -17.98 45.09
CA ASP A 716 2.34 -18.04 45.45
C ASP A 716 1.42 -17.99 44.23
N LEU A 717 1.65 -17.03 43.32
CA LEU A 717 0.89 -16.88 42.06
C LEU A 717 1.03 -18.11 41.15
N THR A 718 2.23 -18.67 41.06
CA THR A 718 2.49 -19.88 40.26
C THR A 718 1.90 -21.13 40.91
N GLY A 719 1.97 -21.23 42.23
CA GLY A 719 1.30 -22.27 43.01
C GLY A 719 -0.20 -22.28 42.73
N GLU A 720 -0.83 -21.11 42.63
CA GLU A 720 -2.23 -20.99 42.27
C GLU A 720 -2.51 -21.40 40.81
N HIS A 721 -1.69 -20.97 39.86
CA HIS A 721 -1.83 -21.37 38.45
C HIS A 721 -1.69 -22.89 38.25
N LEU A 722 -0.70 -23.51 38.89
CA LEU A 722 -0.49 -24.96 38.83
C LEU A 722 -1.63 -25.73 39.49
N ARG A 723 -2.18 -25.24 40.60
CA ARG A 723 -3.40 -25.79 41.23
C ARG A 723 -4.58 -25.79 40.26
N ARG A 724 -4.85 -24.66 39.58
CA ARG A 724 -5.92 -24.56 38.57
C ARG A 724 -5.70 -25.53 37.40
N ARG A 725 -4.46 -25.64 36.91
CA ARG A 725 -4.12 -26.56 35.82
C ARG A 725 -4.28 -28.03 36.23
N LYS A 726 -3.87 -28.40 37.44
CA LYS A 726 -4.06 -29.73 38.00
C LYS A 726 -5.55 -30.07 38.09
N GLN A 727 -6.36 -29.18 38.65
CA GLN A 727 -7.83 -29.35 38.72
C GLN A 727 -8.45 -29.56 37.33
N ALA A 728 -8.02 -28.79 36.32
CA ALA A 728 -8.52 -28.96 34.95
C ALA A 728 -8.08 -30.30 34.32
N LEU A 729 -6.89 -30.80 34.64
CA LEU A 729 -6.42 -32.10 34.16
C LEU A 729 -7.17 -33.24 34.86
N ASP A 730 -7.35 -33.15 36.18
CA ASP A 730 -8.10 -34.12 36.98
C ASP A 730 -9.56 -34.21 36.49
N ALA A 731 -10.18 -33.07 36.17
CA ALA A 731 -11.52 -33.03 35.55
C ALA A 731 -11.56 -33.75 34.18
N LYS A 732 -10.53 -33.57 33.35
CA LYS A 732 -10.42 -34.27 32.04
C LYS A 732 -10.20 -35.77 32.22
N ILE A 733 -9.40 -36.19 33.20
CA ILE A 733 -9.16 -37.61 33.52
C ILE A 733 -10.47 -38.24 34.01
N ALA A 734 -11.19 -37.59 34.92
CA ALA A 734 -12.49 -38.05 35.40
C ALA A 734 -13.51 -38.19 34.26
N ALA A 735 -13.61 -37.19 33.38
CA ALA A 735 -14.46 -37.27 32.20
C ALA A 735 -14.07 -38.44 31.28
N ARG A 736 -12.76 -38.66 31.05
CA ARG A 736 -12.28 -39.78 30.23
C ARG A 736 -12.59 -41.13 30.87
N GLN A 737 -12.39 -41.28 32.17
CA GLN A 737 -12.75 -42.49 32.93
C GLN A 737 -14.24 -42.79 32.80
N GLN A 738 -15.11 -41.78 32.93
CA GLN A 738 -16.55 -41.94 32.76
C GLN A 738 -16.92 -42.35 31.33
N THR A 739 -16.27 -41.80 30.30
CA THR A 739 -16.49 -42.27 28.91
C THR A 739 -16.07 -43.72 28.69
N LEU A 740 -14.96 -44.16 29.31
CA LEU A 740 -14.49 -45.54 29.20
C LEU A 740 -15.39 -46.51 29.97
N TYR A 741 -15.82 -46.12 31.17
CA TYR A 741 -16.79 -46.87 31.96
C TYR A 741 -18.10 -47.07 31.20
N ASN A 742 -18.66 -46.00 30.62
CA ASN A 742 -19.87 -46.08 29.81
C ASN A 742 -19.68 -46.95 28.56
N ARG A 743 -18.50 -46.92 27.93
CA ARG A 743 -18.18 -47.78 26.78
C ARG A 743 -18.10 -49.25 27.19
N HIS A 744 -17.43 -49.57 28.28
CA HIS A 744 -17.32 -50.92 28.84
C HIS A 744 -18.71 -51.47 29.20
N ARG A 745 -19.52 -50.66 29.89
CA ARG A 745 -20.90 -51.00 30.25
C ARG A 745 -21.78 -51.26 29.02
N ARG A 746 -21.65 -50.47 27.94
CA ARG A 746 -22.36 -50.70 26.68
C ARG A 746 -21.91 -51.98 25.96
N ALA A 747 -20.61 -52.27 25.95
CA ALA A 747 -20.09 -53.50 25.35
C ALA A 747 -20.59 -54.74 26.11
N ASN A 748 -20.60 -54.69 27.45
CA ASN A 748 -21.13 -55.78 28.25
C ASN A 748 -22.65 -55.89 28.15
N ALA A 749 -23.38 -54.80 27.93
CA ALA A 749 -24.81 -54.85 27.64
C ALA A 749 -25.10 -55.51 26.29
N SER A 750 -24.28 -55.25 25.26
CA SER A 750 -24.39 -55.97 23.99
C SER A 750 -24.04 -57.45 24.11
N GLU A 751 -23.04 -57.81 24.93
CA GLU A 751 -22.69 -59.21 25.17
C GLU A 751 -23.78 -59.94 25.97
N LEU A 752 -24.37 -59.27 26.98
CA LEU A 752 -25.52 -59.78 27.72
C LEU A 752 -26.70 -60.06 26.79
N LYS A 753 -27.01 -59.13 25.88
CA LYS A 753 -28.03 -59.32 24.83
C LYS A 753 -27.71 -60.54 23.94
N ALA A 754 -26.46 -60.68 23.48
CA ALA A 754 -26.05 -61.82 22.68
C ALA A 754 -26.17 -63.15 23.45
N ALA A 755 -25.81 -63.16 24.74
CA ALA A 755 -25.95 -64.32 25.61
C ALA A 755 -27.42 -64.72 25.81
N ILE A 756 -28.33 -63.76 26.01
CA ILE A 756 -29.78 -63.98 26.10
C ILE A 756 -30.32 -64.69 24.85
N LEU A 757 -29.91 -64.24 23.66
CA LEU A 757 -30.32 -64.86 22.38
C LEU A 757 -29.79 -66.29 22.22
N ARG A 758 -28.56 -66.55 22.69
CA ARG A 758 -27.95 -67.90 22.66
C ARG A 758 -28.54 -68.84 23.72
N GLY A 759 -29.14 -68.31 24.79
CA GLY A 759 -29.60 -69.10 25.93
C GLY A 759 -28.47 -69.60 26.84
N ASP A 760 -27.31 -68.91 26.83
CA ASP A 760 -26.15 -69.27 27.67
C ASP A 760 -26.19 -68.49 28.99
N PHE A 761 -26.72 -69.14 30.03
CA PHE A 761 -26.90 -68.55 31.35
C PHE A 761 -25.58 -68.26 32.08
N THR A 762 -24.49 -68.94 31.72
CA THR A 762 -23.16 -68.68 32.32
C THR A 762 -22.58 -67.38 31.77
N ALA A 763 -22.67 -67.18 30.45
CA ALA A 763 -22.23 -65.95 29.79
C ALA A 763 -23.09 -64.74 30.18
N MET A 764 -24.40 -64.92 30.41
CA MET A 764 -25.28 -63.85 30.92
C MET A 764 -24.80 -63.32 32.28
N VAL A 765 -24.50 -64.21 33.22
CA VAL A 765 -24.02 -63.83 34.55
C VAL A 765 -22.64 -63.15 34.47
N GLN A 766 -21.72 -63.71 33.67
CA GLN A 766 -20.40 -63.11 33.48
C GLN A 766 -20.46 -61.69 32.88
N ALA A 767 -21.32 -61.48 31.87
CA ALA A 767 -21.51 -60.16 31.26
C ALA A 767 -22.16 -59.16 32.23
N SER A 768 -23.09 -59.63 33.07
CA SER A 768 -23.74 -58.82 34.11
C SER A 768 -22.76 -58.40 35.20
N GLU A 769 -21.98 -59.33 35.74
CA GLU A 769 -20.98 -59.07 36.79
C GLU A 769 -19.84 -58.18 36.27
N ALA A 770 -19.32 -58.45 35.06
CA ALA A 770 -18.30 -57.62 34.43
C ALA A 770 -18.81 -56.21 34.06
N GLY A 771 -20.09 -56.07 33.72
CA GLY A 771 -20.70 -54.81 33.30
C GLY A 771 -21.32 -53.98 34.42
N HIS A 772 -21.41 -54.51 35.65
CA HIS A 772 -22.30 -54.01 36.70
C HIS A 772 -23.73 -53.75 36.17
N LEU A 773 -24.24 -54.68 35.37
CA LEU A 773 -25.58 -54.62 34.77
C LEU A 773 -26.53 -55.48 35.60
N SER A 774 -27.77 -55.01 35.80
CA SER A 774 -28.79 -55.84 36.45
C SER A 774 -29.18 -57.02 35.54
N LEU A 775 -29.41 -58.20 36.14
CA LEU A 775 -30.01 -59.34 35.44
C LEU A 775 -31.50 -59.15 35.13
N ASP A 776 -32.11 -58.04 35.60
CA ASP A 776 -33.43 -57.57 35.15
C ASP A 776 -33.38 -56.84 33.80
N TYR A 777 -32.21 -56.80 33.14
CA TYR A 777 -32.07 -56.20 31.82
C TYR A 777 -33.06 -56.82 30.83
N GLU A 778 -33.99 -56.00 30.35
CA GLU A 778 -34.91 -56.36 29.28
C GLU A 778 -34.28 -55.99 27.93
N ASP A 779 -34.15 -56.97 27.05
CA ASP A 779 -33.78 -56.68 25.67
C ASP A 779 -34.93 -55.95 24.96
N TYR A 780 -34.68 -54.70 24.54
CA TYR A 780 -35.69 -53.84 23.92
C TYR A 780 -36.34 -54.46 22.66
N ASP A 781 -35.63 -55.31 21.92
CA ASP A 781 -36.15 -55.89 20.68
C ASP A 781 -37.04 -57.12 20.93
N SER A 782 -36.68 -57.99 21.88
CA SER A 782 -37.41 -59.23 22.16
C SER A 782 -38.39 -59.13 23.35
N GLY A 783 -38.16 -58.20 24.26
CA GLY A 783 -38.84 -58.10 25.55
C GLY A 783 -38.49 -59.24 26.51
N ILE A 784 -37.34 -59.89 26.31
CA ILE A 784 -36.93 -61.06 27.09
C ILE A 784 -35.85 -60.62 28.08
N THR A 785 -36.07 -60.90 29.37
CA THR A 785 -35.04 -60.81 30.40
C THR A 785 -34.32 -62.16 30.52
N PRO A 786 -33.10 -62.20 31.10
CA PRO A 786 -32.42 -63.45 31.45
C PRO A 786 -33.30 -64.48 32.17
N LEU A 787 -34.16 -64.03 33.09
CA LEU A 787 -35.08 -64.89 33.83
C LEU A 787 -36.26 -65.40 32.97
N LEU A 788 -36.82 -64.55 32.10
CA LEU A 788 -37.84 -64.98 31.14
C LEU A 788 -37.27 -66.01 30.14
N CYS A 789 -36.02 -65.84 29.72
CA CYS A 789 -35.31 -66.80 28.87
C CYS A 789 -35.15 -68.16 29.58
N ALA A 790 -34.77 -68.16 30.87
CA ALA A 790 -34.68 -69.37 31.68
C ALA A 790 -36.04 -70.06 31.85
N ALA A 791 -37.12 -69.30 32.01
CA ALA A 791 -38.47 -69.83 32.16
C ALA A 791 -39.04 -70.45 30.86
N ALA A 792 -38.54 -70.05 29.69
CA ALA A 792 -39.06 -70.48 28.39
C ALA A 792 -38.36 -71.71 27.80
N ARG A 793 -37.08 -71.94 28.13
CA ARG A 793 -36.24 -72.95 27.45
C ARG A 793 -36.29 -74.33 28.10
N ASP A 794 -35.97 -75.35 27.31
CA ASP A 794 -35.96 -76.74 27.74
C ASP A 794 -34.60 -77.21 28.29
N ASP A 795 -34.48 -77.29 29.63
CA ASP A 795 -33.31 -77.84 30.32
C ASP A 795 -33.11 -79.37 30.09
N SER A 796 -34.07 -80.06 29.44
CA SER A 796 -33.99 -81.50 29.14
C SER A 796 -32.97 -81.87 28.05
N ALA A 797 -32.56 -80.90 27.24
CA ALA A 797 -31.52 -81.12 26.25
C ALA A 797 -30.14 -81.15 26.95
N ARG A 798 -29.53 -82.34 26.98
CA ARG A 798 -28.24 -82.71 27.63
C ARG A 798 -27.01 -81.81 27.40
N HIS A 799 -27.11 -80.65 26.79
CA HIS A 799 -25.95 -79.83 26.45
C HIS A 799 -25.54 -78.79 27.49
N HIS A 800 -26.37 -78.37 28.46
CA HIS A 800 -26.02 -77.34 29.44
C HIS A 800 -26.39 -77.74 30.88
N GLN A 801 -25.71 -78.73 31.46
CA GLN A 801 -25.80 -78.96 32.91
C GLN A 801 -25.21 -77.75 33.65
N LEU A 802 -26.06 -76.93 34.26
CA LEU A 802 -25.64 -75.84 35.13
C LEU A 802 -25.37 -76.42 36.52
N TYR A 803 -24.19 -76.10 37.06
CA TYR A 803 -23.77 -76.56 38.38
C TYR A 803 -23.70 -75.39 39.35
N GLN A 804 -24.33 -75.55 40.51
CA GLN A 804 -24.18 -74.65 41.66
C GLN A 804 -23.81 -75.52 42.86
N ASN A 805 -22.68 -75.22 43.51
CA ASN A 805 -22.15 -76.01 44.64
C ASN A 805 -22.05 -77.54 44.36
N ASN A 806 -21.57 -77.91 43.18
CA ASN A 806 -21.46 -79.32 42.71
C ASN A 806 -22.79 -80.08 42.60
N GLN A 807 -23.94 -79.40 42.63
CA GLN A 807 -25.25 -79.98 42.32
C GLN A 807 -25.74 -79.45 40.97
N ALA A 808 -26.41 -80.29 40.19
CA ALA A 808 -27.06 -79.88 38.95
C ALA A 808 -28.34 -79.10 39.30
N VAL A 809 -28.45 -77.88 38.78
CA VAL A 809 -29.54 -76.94 39.11
C VAL A 809 -30.19 -76.45 37.82
N SER A 810 -31.51 -76.22 37.82
CA SER A 810 -32.22 -75.63 36.67
C SER A 810 -31.75 -74.19 36.40
N ALA A 811 -31.86 -73.72 35.16
CA ALA A 811 -31.52 -72.34 34.78
C ALA A 811 -32.25 -71.28 35.62
N VAL A 812 -33.50 -71.52 36.01
CA VAL A 812 -34.29 -70.62 36.87
C VAL A 812 -33.67 -70.51 38.26
N ALA A 813 -33.36 -71.66 38.87
CA ALA A 813 -32.74 -71.72 40.19
C ALA A 813 -31.32 -71.13 40.16
N TYR A 814 -30.54 -71.38 39.10
CA TYR A 814 -29.19 -70.84 38.91
C TYR A 814 -29.13 -69.31 38.88
N LEU A 815 -30.17 -68.65 38.33
CA LEU A 815 -30.27 -67.20 38.31
C LEU A 815 -30.83 -66.62 39.62
N LEU A 816 -31.83 -67.26 40.23
CA LEU A 816 -32.52 -66.74 41.42
C LEU A 816 -31.79 -66.97 42.74
N ASP A 817 -30.91 -67.97 42.82
CA ASP A 817 -30.17 -68.33 44.04
C ASP A 817 -28.85 -67.54 44.20
N ARG A 818 -28.65 -66.47 43.43
CA ARG A 818 -27.48 -65.58 43.50
C ARG A 818 -27.64 -64.51 44.59
N ILE A 819 -26.51 -64.11 45.20
CA ILE A 819 -26.46 -63.07 46.23
C ILE A 819 -26.46 -61.68 45.56
N SER A 820 -27.27 -60.75 46.08
CA SER A 820 -27.52 -59.39 45.55
C SER A 820 -26.23 -58.58 45.29
N PRO A 821 -26.11 -57.77 44.20
CA PRO A 821 -27.15 -57.15 43.36
C PRO A 821 -27.52 -57.88 42.07
N SER A 822 -26.97 -59.07 41.83
CA SER A 822 -27.21 -59.82 40.58
C SER A 822 -28.46 -60.70 40.61
N ARG A 823 -29.27 -60.68 41.67
CA ARG A 823 -30.48 -61.50 41.76
C ARG A 823 -31.63 -60.84 40.98
N PRO A 824 -32.18 -61.49 39.93
CA PRO A 824 -33.30 -60.93 39.19
C PRO A 824 -34.59 -60.99 40.03
N ASN A 825 -35.50 -60.05 39.79
CA ASN A 825 -36.80 -60.02 40.45
C ASN A 825 -37.73 -61.08 39.85
N VAL A 826 -38.15 -62.04 40.68
CA VAL A 826 -38.98 -63.19 40.27
C VAL A 826 -40.35 -62.80 39.69
N ASN A 827 -40.89 -61.64 40.11
CA ASN A 827 -42.20 -61.14 39.68
C ASN A 827 -42.09 -59.98 38.68
N LEU A 828 -40.90 -59.74 38.10
CA LEU A 828 -40.72 -58.71 37.08
C LEU A 828 -41.55 -59.05 35.83
N GLU A 829 -42.34 -58.08 35.39
CA GLU A 829 -43.08 -58.14 34.14
C GLU A 829 -42.25 -57.48 33.03
N ASN A 830 -42.18 -58.11 31.87
CA ASN A 830 -41.62 -57.47 30.69
C ASN A 830 -42.59 -56.44 30.09
N SER A 831 -42.15 -55.73 29.05
CA SER A 831 -42.97 -54.79 28.28
C SER A 831 -44.26 -55.37 27.68
N LYS A 832 -44.38 -56.71 27.60
CA LYS A 832 -45.58 -57.43 27.15
C LYS A 832 -46.49 -57.86 28.30
N GLY A 833 -46.19 -57.47 29.54
CA GLY A 833 -46.95 -57.77 30.75
C GLY A 833 -46.78 -59.20 31.27
N HIS A 834 -45.79 -59.94 30.78
CA HIS A 834 -45.58 -61.33 31.17
C HIS A 834 -44.51 -61.45 32.26
N THR A 835 -44.80 -62.25 33.29
CA THR A 835 -43.82 -62.68 34.30
C THR A 835 -43.12 -63.97 33.87
N ALA A 836 -41.99 -64.30 34.52
CA ALA A 836 -41.33 -65.59 34.36
C ALA A 836 -42.30 -66.77 34.58
N LEU A 837 -43.22 -66.66 35.54
CA LEU A 837 -44.22 -67.71 35.82
C LEU A 837 -45.22 -67.90 34.67
N THR A 838 -45.67 -66.80 34.04
CA THR A 838 -46.57 -66.88 32.88
C THR A 838 -45.87 -67.49 31.67
N PHE A 839 -44.59 -67.17 31.43
CA PHE A 839 -43.78 -67.78 30.37
C PHE A 839 -43.55 -69.28 30.59
N ALA A 840 -43.25 -69.69 31.83
CA ALA A 840 -43.10 -71.11 32.16
C ALA A 840 -44.41 -71.88 31.98
N SER A 841 -45.55 -71.26 32.28
CA SER A 841 -46.88 -71.86 32.14
C SER A 841 -47.28 -72.06 30.68
N VAL A 842 -47.10 -71.04 29.83
CA VAL A 842 -47.38 -71.13 28.38
C VAL A 842 -46.52 -72.19 27.70
N ASN A 843 -45.27 -72.35 28.12
CA ASN A 843 -44.34 -73.33 27.54
C ASN A 843 -44.42 -74.71 28.21
N GLY A 844 -45.36 -74.95 29.13
CA GLY A 844 -45.55 -76.24 29.80
C GLY A 844 -44.37 -76.68 30.69
N ARG A 845 -43.58 -75.74 31.22
CA ARG A 845 -42.31 -75.99 31.91
C ARG A 845 -42.52 -76.29 33.40
N LEU A 846 -42.91 -77.52 33.72
CA LEU A 846 -43.29 -77.92 35.07
C LEU A 846 -42.18 -77.73 36.12
N ASP A 847 -40.93 -78.02 35.77
CA ASP A 847 -39.79 -77.85 36.70
C ASP A 847 -39.48 -76.37 36.95
N ALA A 848 -39.51 -75.53 35.91
CA ALA A 848 -39.37 -74.09 36.03
C ALA A 848 -40.50 -73.47 36.87
N ILE A 849 -41.75 -73.94 36.74
CA ILE A 849 -42.88 -73.48 37.56
C ILE A 849 -42.65 -73.81 39.04
N LYS A 850 -42.20 -75.03 39.36
CA LYS A 850 -41.87 -75.43 40.73
C LYS A 850 -40.75 -74.57 41.32
N ASP A 851 -39.69 -74.33 40.54
CA ASP A 851 -38.55 -73.54 40.97
C ASP A 851 -38.87 -72.06 41.15
N LEU A 852 -39.73 -71.49 40.30
CA LEU A 852 -40.24 -70.12 40.45
C LEU A 852 -41.13 -69.98 41.69
N LEU A 853 -42.09 -70.88 41.90
CA LEU A 853 -43.01 -70.84 43.04
C LEU A 853 -42.30 -71.03 44.38
N SER A 854 -41.37 -71.99 44.46
CA SER A 854 -40.55 -72.21 45.67
C SER A 854 -39.68 -71.00 46.04
N ARG A 855 -39.40 -70.12 45.08
CA ARG A 855 -38.58 -68.91 45.24
C ARG A 855 -39.39 -67.62 45.29
N GLY A 856 -40.70 -67.72 45.52
CA GLY A 856 -41.58 -66.59 45.82
C GLY A 856 -42.29 -65.96 44.62
N ALA A 857 -42.42 -66.69 43.50
CA ALA A 857 -43.27 -66.23 42.40
C ALA A 857 -44.74 -66.14 42.82
N GLU A 858 -45.39 -65.01 42.53
CA GLU A 858 -46.79 -64.75 42.85
C GLU A 858 -47.73 -65.55 41.93
N ILE A 859 -48.33 -66.62 42.46
CA ILE A 859 -49.17 -67.55 41.69
C ILE A 859 -50.40 -66.90 41.04
N ASN A 860 -50.98 -65.90 41.72
CA ASN A 860 -52.22 -65.22 41.31
C ASN A 860 -51.96 -63.87 40.62
N ARG A 861 -50.71 -63.57 40.27
CA ARG A 861 -50.39 -62.30 39.60
C ARG A 861 -51.00 -62.27 38.20
N GLN A 862 -51.73 -61.20 37.93
CA GLN A 862 -52.35 -60.96 36.62
C GLN A 862 -51.39 -60.18 35.74
N THR A 863 -51.25 -60.59 34.48
CA THR A 863 -50.50 -59.84 33.47
C THR A 863 -51.13 -58.45 33.29
N VAL A 864 -50.33 -57.39 33.29
CA VAL A 864 -50.87 -56.03 33.13
C VAL A 864 -51.60 -55.85 31.79
N MET A 865 -51.16 -56.50 30.72
CA MET A 865 -51.73 -56.34 29.38
C MET A 865 -52.99 -57.18 29.11
N THR A 866 -53.10 -58.39 29.65
CA THR A 866 -54.24 -59.29 29.34
C THR A 866 -55.13 -59.59 30.54
N GLY A 867 -54.72 -59.21 31.75
CA GLY A 867 -55.43 -59.52 33.00
C GLY A 867 -55.45 -61.01 33.34
N GLN A 868 -54.64 -61.82 32.66
CA GLN A 868 -54.66 -63.28 32.78
C GLN A 868 -53.65 -63.73 33.84
N THR A 869 -54.02 -64.74 34.64
CA THR A 869 -53.10 -65.41 35.56
C THR A 869 -52.33 -66.51 34.84
N ALA A 870 -51.22 -66.95 35.43
CA ALA A 870 -50.44 -68.10 34.94
C ALA A 870 -51.31 -69.36 34.73
N LEU A 871 -52.32 -69.58 35.58
CA LEU A 871 -53.27 -70.69 35.47
C LEU A 871 -54.13 -70.63 34.21
N ILE A 872 -54.63 -69.44 33.85
CA ILE A 872 -55.47 -69.23 32.65
C ILE A 872 -54.64 -69.47 31.39
N LEU A 873 -53.37 -69.07 31.42
CA LEU A 873 -52.44 -69.25 30.30
C LEU A 873 -51.93 -70.68 30.15
N TYR A 874 -51.91 -71.48 31.22
CA TYR A 874 -51.51 -72.91 31.19
C TYR A 874 -52.53 -73.80 30.46
N GLN A 875 -53.80 -73.40 30.40
CA GLN A 875 -54.88 -74.19 29.79
C GLN A 875 -55.06 -73.93 28.28
N ARG A 876 -54.30 -72.98 27.72
CA ARG A 876 -54.22 -72.69 26.29
C ARG A 876 -53.03 -73.41 25.68
#